data_AF-B4ETV4-F1
#
_entry.id   AF-B4ETV4-F1
#
_cell.length_a   1.000
_cell.length_b   1.000
_cell.length_c   1.000
_cell.angle_alpha   90.00
_cell.angle_beta   90.00
_cell.angle_gamma   90.00
#
_symmetry.space_group_name_H-M   'P 1'
#
loop_
_entity.id
_entity.type
_entity.pdbx_description
1 polymer ?
#
loop_
_entity_poly.entity_id
_entity_poly.type
_entity_poly.pdbx_seq_one_letter_code
_entity_poly.pdbx_strand_id
1 'polypeptide(L)'
;MSQLMRTQSHSHIIELTHVSQHYGDTKALDDVTLTIPAGKMVGLIGPDGVGKSSLISLISGAREIQQGQVIVLNGDMNDVNHRRAVCPKIAYMPQGLGKNLYHTLSVFENVDFFGRLFGQSKQEREERINDLLESTGLAPFKDRPAGKLSGGMKQKLGLCCALIHDPQLLILDEPTTGVDPLSRAQFWELINRIRKRQTNMSVLVATAYMEEAERFDWLVAMDAGKVLATGHAEELKAQTATDELEAAFIELLPEEKRKNHQKVIIPPRDKSDDDIIAIEAKELTMRFGQFVAVDHVSFRIPKGEIFGFLGSNGCGKSTTMKMLTGLLEASEGRAWLFGQEVDPKDIETRKRVGYMSQAFSLYSELTVRQNLELHAKLFHIPEQDIPQRIKEMSERFNLTDVEDMMPDGLPLGIRQRLSLAVAVIHKPEMLILDEPTSGVDPIARDMFWKLMVDLSRRDGVTIFISTHFMNEAARCDRMSLMHAGKVLVTDTPANLVKNSQFDTLEEVFIDYLKKASGETETPDIEDKQLQLPASSEESAEKALKQRFSLRRLFSYSIREGMELRRDPVRLTLALLGTVILMFIMGYGISMDVENLRFAIMDRDQTGLSQAYSQNLSGSRYFIEKAPITDYNQLERRLRSGDITVAIEIPPNFARDVAKGHKVKIGVWIDGAMPNRAETVRGYIQAMHLTWMLDMAMRQPTNMVDQFSPIDIETRYRYNPDVKSLPAIVPAVIPLLLMMIPAMLSALSVVREKELGSIINLYVTPVTKAEFLLGKQIPYILLGMFNFFMLCALSVFVFGVSFKGSMLTLSLGALLYITIATGMGLLISCFMKSQIAAIFGTSIITLIPATQFSGMIDPVSSLEGIGKWIGHIYPTSHFLTITRGTFSKGLNLFDLPWSFIPLLITIPIVIGLSVFFLKKQEA
;
A
#
# COMPACT_ATOMS: atom_id res chain seq x y z
N MET A 1 16.89 -47.28 35.66
CA MET A 1 18.08 -46.41 35.78
C MET A 1 18.57 -45.82 34.45
N SER A 2 17.78 -45.88 33.35
CA SER A 2 18.11 -45.26 32.04
C SER A 2 17.17 -44.12 31.62
N GLN A 3 16.27 -43.67 32.51
CA GLN A 3 15.38 -42.51 32.30
C GLN A 3 15.81 -41.24 33.06
N LEU A 4 16.90 -41.31 33.84
CA LEU A 4 17.42 -40.20 34.66
C LEU A 4 18.66 -39.50 34.04
N MET A 5 19.02 -39.83 32.78
CA MET A 5 20.17 -39.25 32.07
C MET A 5 19.77 -38.47 30.79
N ARG A 6 18.56 -37.90 30.73
CA ARG A 6 18.13 -37.01 29.63
C ARG A 6 17.86 -35.56 30.04
N THR A 7 18.13 -35.20 31.27
CA THR A 7 18.11 -33.80 31.76
C THR A 7 19.53 -33.25 31.82
N GLN A 8 20.15 -33.05 30.66
CA GLN A 8 21.28 -32.12 30.53
C GLN A 8 20.74 -30.81 29.94
N SER A 9 20.51 -29.85 30.83
CA SER A 9 20.67 -28.40 30.63
C SER A 9 20.87 -27.94 29.17
N HIS A 10 19.81 -27.44 28.52
CA HIS A 10 19.96 -26.62 27.31
C HIS A 10 20.60 -25.28 27.70
N SER A 11 21.91 -25.11 27.45
CA SER A 11 22.64 -23.88 27.83
C SER A 11 22.37 -22.69 26.91
N HIS A 12 21.84 -22.93 25.69
CA HIS A 12 21.60 -21.91 24.66
C HIS A 12 20.31 -22.20 23.88
N ILE A 13 19.66 -21.15 23.38
CA ILE A 13 18.39 -21.22 22.63
C ILE A 13 18.57 -20.94 21.13
N ILE A 14 19.60 -20.16 20.79
CA ILE A 14 19.97 -19.82 19.41
C ILE A 14 21.48 -20.03 19.27
N GLU A 15 21.89 -20.63 18.16
CA GLU A 15 23.28 -20.80 17.75
C GLU A 15 23.41 -20.46 16.26
N LEU A 16 24.38 -19.62 15.94
CA LEU A 16 24.68 -19.13 14.61
C LEU A 16 26.14 -19.50 14.31
N THR A 17 26.39 -20.08 13.14
CA THR A 17 27.73 -20.51 12.72
C THR A 17 28.04 -20.02 11.31
N HIS A 18 29.04 -19.15 11.19
CA HIS A 18 29.52 -18.59 9.90
C HIS A 18 28.41 -17.98 9.02
N VAL A 19 27.47 -17.26 9.64
CA VAL A 19 26.28 -16.74 8.94
C VAL A 19 26.60 -15.45 8.21
N SER A 20 26.32 -15.41 6.91
CA SER A 20 26.47 -14.22 6.07
C SER A 20 25.21 -13.94 5.27
N GLN A 21 24.86 -12.65 5.11
CA GLN A 21 23.66 -12.20 4.41
C GLN A 21 23.94 -10.93 3.59
N HIS A 22 23.45 -10.89 2.36
CA HIS A 22 23.62 -9.79 1.42
C HIS A 22 22.28 -9.26 0.89
N TYR A 23 22.24 -7.95 0.62
CA TYR A 23 21.15 -7.22 -0.02
C TYR A 23 21.71 -6.46 -1.24
N GLY A 24 21.59 -7.05 -2.43
CA GLY A 24 22.31 -6.53 -3.60
C GLY A 24 23.80 -6.47 -3.29
N ASP A 25 24.40 -5.28 -3.40
CA ASP A 25 25.82 -5.06 -3.12
C ASP A 25 26.14 -4.85 -1.63
N THR A 26 25.13 -4.72 -0.77
CA THR A 26 25.33 -4.44 0.66
C THR A 26 25.42 -5.73 1.46
N LYS A 27 26.54 -5.96 2.16
CA LYS A 27 26.70 -7.06 3.11
C LYS A 27 26.09 -6.71 4.46
N ALA A 28 24.94 -7.30 4.78
CA ALA A 28 24.21 -7.03 6.02
C ALA A 28 24.70 -7.86 7.21
N LEU A 29 25.21 -9.08 6.97
CA LEU A 29 25.88 -9.92 7.97
C LEU A 29 27.16 -10.49 7.36
N ASP A 30 28.25 -10.46 8.13
CA ASP A 30 29.58 -10.88 7.71
C ASP A 30 30.17 -11.90 8.69
N ASP A 31 30.08 -13.18 8.31
CA ASP A 31 30.66 -14.32 9.03
C ASP A 31 30.31 -14.37 10.53
N VAL A 32 29.03 -14.15 10.84
CA VAL A 32 28.56 -14.07 12.22
C VAL A 32 28.52 -15.45 12.86
N THR A 33 29.25 -15.60 13.95
CA THR A 33 29.18 -16.75 14.86
C THR A 33 28.76 -16.25 16.24
N LEU A 34 27.63 -16.75 16.75
CA LEU A 34 27.01 -16.23 17.97
C LEU A 34 26.17 -17.32 18.66
N THR A 35 26.28 -17.38 19.99
CA THR A 35 25.46 -18.26 20.83
C THR A 35 24.69 -17.42 21.84
N ILE A 36 23.38 -17.64 21.92
CA ILE A 36 22.49 -16.88 22.80
C ILE A 36 21.96 -17.80 23.92
N PRO A 37 22.13 -17.42 25.21
CA PRO A 37 21.69 -18.22 26.34
C PRO A 37 20.16 -18.35 26.42
N ALA A 38 19.68 -19.49 26.89
CA ALA A 38 18.26 -19.73 27.12
C ALA A 38 17.76 -19.06 28.42
N GLY A 39 16.48 -18.66 28.45
CA GLY A 39 15.79 -18.10 29.61
C GLY A 39 16.20 -16.68 30.01
N LYS A 40 17.01 -16.00 29.18
CA LYS A 40 17.47 -14.63 29.40
C LYS A 40 16.76 -13.63 28.46
N MET A 41 16.72 -12.37 28.87
CA MET A 41 16.45 -11.23 28.01
C MET A 41 17.75 -10.74 27.41
N VAL A 42 17.87 -10.84 26.08
CA VAL A 42 19.10 -10.56 25.33
C VAL A 42 18.89 -9.37 24.41
N GLY A 43 19.78 -8.38 24.49
CA GLY A 43 19.79 -7.21 23.61
C GLY A 43 20.79 -7.31 22.48
N LEU A 44 20.34 -7.13 21.24
CA LEU A 44 21.17 -6.79 20.10
C LEU A 44 21.30 -5.26 20.03
N ILE A 45 22.51 -4.76 20.28
CA ILE A 45 22.79 -3.32 20.27
C ILE A 45 23.71 -2.95 19.11
N GLY A 46 23.46 -1.77 18.55
CA GLY A 46 24.29 -1.19 17.51
C GLY A 46 23.53 -0.14 16.69
N PRO A 47 24.23 0.63 15.85
CA PRO A 47 23.66 1.59 14.92
C PRO A 47 22.57 1.01 14.00
N ASP A 48 21.78 1.88 13.38
CA ASP A 48 20.82 1.46 12.36
C ASP A 48 21.56 0.97 11.11
N GLY A 49 21.03 -0.09 10.48
CA GLY A 49 21.65 -0.68 9.28
C GLY A 49 22.83 -1.62 9.52
N VAL A 50 23.26 -1.87 10.77
CA VAL A 50 24.39 -2.79 11.07
C VAL A 50 24.05 -4.28 10.95
N GLY A 51 22.80 -4.63 10.63
CA GLY A 51 22.37 -6.01 10.44
C GLY A 51 21.51 -6.60 11.56
N LYS A 52 21.15 -5.84 12.62
CA LYS A 52 20.32 -6.31 13.75
C LYS A 52 19.02 -6.99 13.29
N SER A 53 18.20 -6.27 12.51
CA SER A 53 16.93 -6.78 11.99
C SER A 53 17.11 -7.91 10.97
N SER A 54 18.24 -7.93 10.23
CA SER A 54 18.59 -9.04 9.34
C SER A 54 18.88 -10.32 10.13
N LEU A 55 19.65 -10.22 11.23
CA LEU A 55 19.96 -11.34 12.11
C LEU A 55 18.68 -11.90 12.74
N ILE A 56 17.83 -11.03 13.29
CA ILE A 56 16.54 -11.39 13.87
C ILE A 56 15.60 -12.03 12.82
N SER A 57 15.60 -11.53 11.59
CA SER A 57 14.76 -12.09 10.51
C SER A 57 15.18 -13.52 10.12
N LEU A 58 16.47 -13.86 10.22
CA LEU A 58 16.96 -15.23 10.04
C LEU A 58 16.54 -16.12 11.21
N ILE A 59 16.70 -15.64 12.46
CA ILE A 59 16.34 -16.38 13.67
C ILE A 59 14.83 -16.67 13.73
N SER A 60 13.98 -15.71 13.35
CA SER A 60 12.52 -15.88 13.33
C SER A 60 12.03 -16.78 12.18
N GLY A 61 12.89 -17.08 11.20
CA GLY A 61 12.54 -17.79 9.97
C GLY A 61 11.79 -16.94 8.95
N ALA A 62 11.68 -15.62 9.17
CA ALA A 62 11.05 -14.69 8.24
C ALA A 62 11.83 -14.51 6.93
N ARG A 63 13.16 -14.70 6.98
CA ARG A 63 14.09 -14.54 5.85
C ARG A 63 14.81 -15.84 5.53
N GLU A 64 15.16 -16.03 4.27
CA GLU A 64 15.93 -17.19 3.80
C GLU A 64 17.42 -17.03 4.15
N ILE A 65 18.04 -18.10 4.63
CA ILE A 65 19.47 -18.12 5.00
C ILE A 65 20.28 -18.32 3.72
N GLN A 66 21.19 -17.38 3.43
CA GLN A 66 22.04 -17.45 2.24
C GLN A 66 23.31 -18.29 2.48
N GLN A 67 23.99 -18.08 3.61
CA GLN A 67 25.24 -18.76 3.98
C GLN A 67 25.29 -19.02 5.48
N GLY A 68 25.97 -20.09 5.88
CA GLY A 68 26.13 -20.52 7.27
C GLY A 68 24.96 -21.35 7.80
N GLN A 69 24.95 -21.57 9.12
CA GLN A 69 23.93 -22.37 9.80
C GLN A 69 23.27 -21.55 10.92
N VAL A 70 21.94 -21.66 11.03
CA VAL A 70 21.13 -21.00 12.06
C VAL A 70 20.31 -22.04 12.79
N ILE A 71 20.70 -22.34 14.03
CA ILE A 71 20.02 -23.29 14.91
C ILE A 71 19.16 -22.51 15.89
N VAL A 72 17.86 -22.81 15.93
CA VAL A 72 16.89 -22.17 16.83
C VAL A 72 15.99 -23.24 17.45
N LEU A 73 15.80 -23.19 18.78
CA LEU A 73 15.08 -24.23 19.54
C LEU A 73 15.60 -25.66 19.23
N ASN A 74 16.92 -25.85 19.22
CA ASN A 74 17.62 -27.13 18.98
C ASN A 74 17.46 -27.75 17.58
N GLY A 75 17.20 -26.96 16.54
CA GLY A 75 17.27 -27.47 15.17
C GLY A 75 17.50 -26.39 14.12
N ASP A 76 17.87 -26.84 12.93
CA ASP A 76 18.30 -25.97 11.84
C ASP A 76 17.11 -25.29 11.15
N MET A 77 17.15 -23.97 11.05
CA MET A 77 16.13 -23.15 10.40
C MET A 77 16.09 -23.31 8.87
N ASN A 78 17.14 -23.87 8.26
CA ASN A 78 17.12 -24.27 6.84
C ASN A 78 16.17 -25.44 6.58
N ASP A 79 16.00 -26.36 7.54
CA ASP A 79 15.03 -27.46 7.40
C ASP A 79 13.59 -26.94 7.44
N VAL A 80 12.86 -27.17 6.34
CA VAL A 80 11.45 -26.78 6.19
C VAL A 80 10.56 -27.44 7.24
N ASN A 81 10.86 -28.69 7.63
CA ASN A 81 10.04 -29.42 8.62
C ASN A 81 10.27 -28.86 10.03
N HIS A 82 11.53 -28.68 10.42
CA HIS A 82 11.89 -28.02 11.68
C HIS A 82 11.29 -26.62 11.77
N ARG A 83 11.53 -25.77 10.75
CA ARG A 83 10.99 -24.40 10.68
C ARG A 83 9.47 -24.38 10.84
N ARG A 84 8.75 -25.30 10.20
CA ARG A 84 7.29 -25.42 10.34
C ARG A 84 6.85 -25.78 11.76
N ALA A 85 7.64 -26.59 12.48
CA ALA A 85 7.35 -26.99 13.85
C ALA A 85 7.73 -25.93 14.88
N VAL A 86 8.77 -25.14 14.61
CA VAL A 86 9.34 -24.16 15.54
C VAL A 86 8.78 -22.75 15.38
N CYS A 87 8.51 -22.25 14.16
CA CYS A 87 7.94 -20.91 13.97
C CYS A 87 6.67 -20.66 14.80
N PRO A 88 5.75 -21.62 15.02
CA PRO A 88 4.60 -21.40 15.89
C PRO A 88 4.93 -21.22 17.38
N LYS A 89 6.16 -21.53 17.80
CA LYS A 89 6.70 -21.33 19.15
C LYS A 89 7.53 -20.05 19.25
N ILE A 90 7.72 -19.33 18.15
CA ILE A 90 8.45 -18.06 18.07
C ILE A 90 7.44 -16.95 17.83
N ALA A 91 7.37 -16.00 18.76
CA ALA A 91 6.63 -14.77 18.52
C ALA A 91 7.58 -13.73 17.95
N TYR A 92 7.20 -13.11 16.83
CA TYR A 92 7.99 -12.08 16.18
C TYR A 92 7.22 -10.78 16.03
N MET A 93 7.81 -9.71 16.57
CA MET A 93 7.33 -8.35 16.43
C MET A 93 8.32 -7.55 15.59
N PRO A 94 7.98 -7.21 14.33
CA PRO A 94 8.88 -6.56 13.39
C PRO A 94 9.07 -5.06 13.69
N GLN A 95 10.15 -4.48 13.18
CA GLN A 95 10.42 -3.05 13.29
C GLN A 95 9.34 -2.18 12.65
N GLY A 96 8.85 -1.20 13.42
CA GLY A 96 7.93 -0.16 12.97
C GLY A 96 6.55 -0.24 13.60
N LEU A 97 5.99 0.94 13.90
CA LEU A 97 4.76 1.10 14.69
C LEU A 97 3.54 0.44 14.04
N GLY A 98 3.24 -0.79 14.44
CA GLY A 98 2.05 -1.54 14.04
C GLY A 98 2.10 -2.15 12.64
N LYS A 99 3.29 -2.38 12.05
CA LYS A 99 3.42 -3.06 10.74
C LYS A 99 2.86 -4.50 10.73
N ASN A 100 2.85 -5.16 11.89
CA ASN A 100 2.24 -6.48 12.06
C ASN A 100 0.72 -6.43 12.31
N LEU A 101 0.12 -5.24 12.46
CA LEU A 101 -1.28 -5.05 12.79
C LEU A 101 -2.13 -4.73 11.55
N TYR A 102 -3.40 -5.09 11.62
CA TYR A 102 -4.40 -4.69 10.63
C TYR A 102 -5.10 -3.42 11.12
N HIS A 103 -4.73 -2.27 10.54
CA HIS A 103 -5.18 -0.95 11.02
C HIS A 103 -6.70 -0.73 10.99
N THR A 104 -7.41 -1.40 10.09
CA THR A 104 -8.86 -1.33 9.91
C THR A 104 -9.63 -2.20 10.91
N LEU A 105 -8.95 -3.16 11.53
CA LEU A 105 -9.49 -4.03 12.57
C LEU A 105 -9.40 -3.34 13.94
N SER A 106 -10.34 -3.65 14.83
CA SER A 106 -10.30 -3.24 16.24
C SER A 106 -9.18 -3.94 17.00
N VAL A 107 -8.89 -3.44 18.21
CA VAL A 107 -7.97 -4.07 19.18
C VAL A 107 -8.34 -5.55 19.37
N PHE A 108 -9.60 -5.86 19.67
CA PHE A 108 -10.07 -7.24 19.86
C PHE A 108 -9.91 -8.08 18.58
N GLU A 109 -10.35 -7.57 17.43
CA GLU A 109 -10.30 -8.31 16.16
C GLU A 109 -8.87 -8.66 15.72
N ASN A 110 -7.90 -7.79 16.03
CA ASN A 110 -6.49 -8.09 15.78
C ASN A 110 -6.04 -9.31 16.59
N VAL A 111 -6.26 -9.31 17.91
CA VAL A 111 -5.82 -10.43 18.76
C VAL A 111 -6.59 -11.72 18.46
N ASP A 112 -7.91 -11.65 18.22
CA ASP A 112 -8.73 -12.80 17.82
C ASP A 112 -8.25 -13.40 16.50
N PHE A 113 -7.84 -12.58 15.52
CA PHE A 113 -7.27 -13.08 14.27
C PHE A 113 -6.03 -13.96 14.53
N PHE A 114 -5.07 -13.50 15.33
CA PHE A 114 -3.89 -14.31 15.67
C PHE A 114 -4.26 -15.57 16.45
N GLY A 115 -5.09 -15.46 17.49
CA GLY A 115 -5.56 -16.64 18.24
C GLY A 115 -6.24 -17.68 17.35
N ARG A 116 -6.94 -17.25 16.28
CA ARG A 116 -7.52 -18.16 15.29
C ARG A 116 -6.46 -18.92 14.50
N LEU A 117 -5.39 -18.25 14.07
CA LEU A 117 -4.29 -18.84 13.30
C LEU A 117 -3.55 -19.94 14.07
N PHE A 118 -3.44 -19.78 15.39
CA PHE A 118 -2.78 -20.74 16.29
C PHE A 118 -3.69 -21.86 16.81
N GLY A 119 -4.96 -21.92 16.39
CA GLY A 119 -5.82 -23.07 16.67
C GLY A 119 -6.59 -23.05 18.00
N GLN A 120 -6.55 -21.96 18.78
CA GLN A 120 -7.24 -21.82 20.08
C GLN A 120 -8.77 -21.89 20.01
N SER A 121 -9.47 -22.50 20.96
CA SER A 121 -10.95 -22.54 20.91
C SER A 121 -11.58 -21.14 21.02
N LYS A 122 -12.86 -20.96 20.68
CA LYS A 122 -13.50 -19.63 20.80
C LYS A 122 -13.48 -19.12 22.26
N GLN A 123 -13.79 -20.00 23.20
CA GLN A 123 -13.81 -19.67 24.63
C GLN A 123 -12.40 -19.32 25.13
N GLU A 124 -11.41 -20.16 24.85
CA GLU A 124 -10.01 -19.93 25.21
C GLU A 124 -9.48 -18.60 24.64
N ARG A 125 -9.82 -18.27 23.39
CA ARG A 125 -9.43 -16.98 22.78
C ARG A 125 -10.06 -15.80 23.51
N GLU A 126 -11.36 -15.83 23.77
CA GLU A 126 -12.05 -14.72 24.43
C GLU A 126 -11.50 -14.46 25.84
N GLU A 127 -11.26 -15.52 26.62
CA GLU A 127 -10.63 -15.43 27.94
C GLU A 127 -9.22 -14.83 27.85
N ARG A 128 -8.34 -15.39 27.01
CA ARG A 128 -6.97 -14.89 26.83
C ARG A 128 -6.90 -13.46 26.31
N ILE A 129 -7.77 -13.10 25.38
CA ILE A 129 -7.83 -11.73 24.84
C ILE A 129 -8.17 -10.76 25.97
N ASN A 130 -9.19 -11.06 26.79
CA ASN A 130 -9.57 -10.19 27.89
C ASN A 130 -8.41 -10.01 28.88
N ASP A 131 -7.73 -11.08 29.27
CA ASP A 131 -6.58 -11.02 30.18
C ASP A 131 -5.41 -10.20 29.62
N LEU A 132 -5.09 -10.38 28.34
CA LEU A 132 -4.06 -9.59 27.67
C LEU A 132 -4.45 -8.11 27.55
N LEU A 133 -5.71 -7.82 27.22
CA LEU A 133 -6.17 -6.44 27.11
C LEU A 133 -6.25 -5.74 28.47
N GLU A 134 -6.61 -6.44 29.54
CA GLU A 134 -6.59 -5.89 30.91
C GLU A 134 -5.16 -5.59 31.35
N SER A 135 -4.25 -6.55 31.24
CA SER A 135 -2.85 -6.39 31.67
C SER A 135 -2.06 -5.33 30.91
N THR A 136 -2.44 -5.08 29.65
CA THR A 136 -1.84 -4.04 28.81
C THR A 136 -2.54 -2.69 28.90
N GLY A 137 -3.65 -2.59 29.65
CA GLY A 137 -4.46 -1.37 29.75
C GLY A 137 -5.22 -1.02 28.46
N LEU A 138 -5.39 -1.98 27.55
CA LEU A 138 -6.10 -1.83 26.29
C LEU A 138 -7.58 -2.21 26.36
N ALA A 139 -8.05 -2.80 27.47
CA ALA A 139 -9.44 -3.21 27.66
C ALA A 139 -10.49 -2.10 27.35
N PRO A 140 -10.31 -0.82 27.78
CA PRO A 140 -11.25 0.25 27.43
C PRO A 140 -11.31 0.56 25.93
N PHE A 141 -10.30 0.14 25.17
CA PHE A 141 -10.14 0.41 23.75
C PHE A 141 -10.42 -0.81 22.86
N LYS A 142 -11.01 -1.88 23.41
CA LYS A 142 -11.24 -3.17 22.72
C LYS A 142 -11.88 -3.03 21.33
N ASP A 143 -12.83 -2.11 21.16
CA ASP A 143 -13.58 -1.90 19.92
C ASP A 143 -12.97 -0.80 19.02
N ARG A 144 -11.92 -0.13 19.49
CA ARG A 144 -11.26 0.96 18.75
C ARG A 144 -10.40 0.39 17.62
N PRO A 145 -10.49 0.91 16.38
CA PRO A 145 -9.61 0.50 15.28
C PRO A 145 -8.13 0.74 15.58
N ALA A 146 -7.27 -0.23 15.25
CA ALA A 146 -5.84 -0.18 15.51
C ALA A 146 -5.14 1.02 14.84
N GLY A 147 -5.64 1.48 13.69
CA GLY A 147 -5.15 2.67 13.02
C GLY A 147 -5.30 3.97 13.82
N LYS A 148 -6.28 4.03 14.76
CA LYS A 148 -6.60 5.19 15.61
C LYS A 148 -5.93 5.14 16.99
N LEU A 149 -5.07 4.15 17.24
CA LEU A 149 -4.31 4.03 18.48
C LEU A 149 -3.05 4.91 18.45
N SER A 150 -2.58 5.35 19.62
CA SER A 150 -1.26 5.99 19.74
C SER A 150 -0.13 4.99 19.44
N GLY A 151 1.08 5.48 19.20
CA GLY A 151 2.25 4.62 18.94
C GLY A 151 2.46 3.57 20.04
N GLY A 152 2.51 4.00 21.31
CA GLY A 152 2.63 3.08 22.45
C GLY A 152 1.49 2.07 22.56
N MET A 153 0.24 2.48 22.30
CA MET A 153 -0.91 1.57 22.27
C MET A 153 -0.81 0.54 21.13
N LYS A 154 -0.32 0.94 19.95
CA LYS A 154 -0.06 0.01 18.83
C LYS A 154 1.01 -1.02 19.22
N GLN A 155 2.07 -0.60 19.91
CA GLN A 155 3.11 -1.54 20.37
C GLN A 155 2.56 -2.52 21.41
N LYS A 156 1.78 -2.04 22.38
CA LYS A 156 1.09 -2.91 23.37
C LYS A 156 0.14 -3.91 22.69
N LEU A 157 -0.60 -3.48 21.66
CA LEU A 157 -1.46 -4.38 20.88
C LEU A 157 -0.64 -5.40 20.07
N GLY A 158 0.44 -4.98 19.43
CA GLY A 158 1.35 -5.88 18.74
C GLY A 158 1.94 -6.94 19.66
N LEU A 159 2.26 -6.56 20.90
CA LEU A 159 2.68 -7.49 21.94
C LEU A 159 1.56 -8.46 22.36
N CYS A 160 0.30 -8.00 22.49
CA CYS A 160 -0.84 -8.90 22.73
C CYS A 160 -0.99 -9.95 21.62
N CYS A 161 -0.88 -9.53 20.36
CA CYS A 161 -0.91 -10.42 19.19
C CYS A 161 0.26 -11.42 19.19
N ALA A 162 1.43 -11.00 19.64
CA ALA A 162 2.63 -11.83 19.76
C ALA A 162 2.49 -12.86 20.91
N LEU A 163 1.85 -12.51 22.02
CA LEU A 163 1.77 -13.35 23.21
C LEU A 163 0.55 -14.27 23.26
N ILE A 164 -0.45 -14.06 22.40
CA ILE A 164 -1.70 -14.82 22.45
C ILE A 164 -1.48 -16.33 22.47
N HIS A 165 -0.39 -16.83 21.88
CA HIS A 165 -0.09 -18.24 21.63
C HIS A 165 1.05 -18.87 22.48
N ASP A 166 1.46 -18.24 23.60
CA ASP A 166 2.51 -18.73 24.52
C ASP A 166 3.85 -19.13 23.85
N PRO A 167 4.60 -18.15 23.31
CA PRO A 167 5.88 -18.44 22.65
C PRO A 167 6.97 -18.89 23.64
N GLN A 168 7.90 -19.73 23.17
CA GLN A 168 9.15 -20.05 23.88
C GLN A 168 10.24 -19.00 23.64
N LEU A 169 10.19 -18.35 22.48
CA LEU A 169 11.10 -17.27 22.09
C LEU A 169 10.29 -16.06 21.63
N LEU A 170 10.41 -14.95 22.34
CA LEU A 170 9.81 -13.67 21.98
C LEU A 170 10.88 -12.78 21.35
N ILE A 171 10.69 -12.41 20.09
CA ILE A 171 11.60 -11.59 19.33
C ILE A 171 10.96 -10.22 19.09
N LEU A 172 11.62 -9.16 19.55
CA LEU A 172 11.17 -7.78 19.45
C LEU A 172 12.21 -6.97 18.67
N ASP A 173 11.89 -6.59 17.44
CA ASP A 173 12.76 -5.77 16.60
C ASP A 173 12.41 -4.28 16.80
N GLU A 174 13.22 -3.58 17.59
CA GLU A 174 13.04 -2.16 17.92
C GLU A 174 11.62 -1.79 18.40
N PRO A 175 11.11 -2.46 19.46
CA PRO A 175 9.72 -2.38 19.89
C PRO A 175 9.31 -1.00 20.45
N THR A 176 10.28 -0.19 20.83
CA THR A 176 10.08 1.09 21.56
C THR A 176 10.52 2.30 20.73
N THR A 177 10.99 2.10 19.50
CA THR A 177 11.33 3.19 18.58
C THR A 177 10.08 4.02 18.28
N GLY A 178 10.19 5.35 18.46
CA GLY A 178 9.07 6.28 18.27
C GLY A 178 7.96 6.13 19.32
N VAL A 179 8.26 5.58 20.50
CA VAL A 179 7.38 5.55 21.67
C VAL A 179 7.92 6.51 22.74
N ASP A 180 7.02 7.22 23.43
CA ASP A 180 7.41 8.15 24.49
C ASP A 180 7.99 7.43 25.73
N PRO A 181 8.82 8.11 26.54
CA PRO A 181 9.51 7.50 27.69
C PRO A 181 8.58 6.77 28.68
N LEU A 182 7.42 7.35 29.02
CA LEU A 182 6.47 6.71 29.94
C LEU A 182 5.88 5.42 29.33
N SER A 183 5.39 5.49 28.09
CA SER A 183 4.86 4.32 27.38
C SER A 183 5.91 3.22 27.22
N ARG A 184 7.18 3.59 27.01
CA ARG A 184 8.32 2.67 26.94
C ARG A 184 8.61 2.01 28.28
N ALA A 185 8.66 2.77 29.37
CA ALA A 185 8.84 2.22 30.72
C ALA A 185 7.73 1.21 31.05
N GLN A 186 6.46 1.57 30.77
CA GLN A 186 5.31 0.67 30.93
C GLN A 186 5.41 -0.59 30.04
N PHE A 187 5.95 -0.46 28.83
CA PHE A 187 6.16 -1.60 27.93
C PHE A 187 7.18 -2.59 28.52
N TRP A 188 8.32 -2.11 29.00
CA TRP A 188 9.35 -2.97 29.61
C TRP A 188 8.89 -3.60 30.92
N GLU A 189 8.14 -2.87 31.74
CA GLU A 189 7.52 -3.41 32.95
C GLU A 189 6.55 -4.55 32.62
N LEU A 190 5.74 -4.40 31.57
CA LEU A 190 4.86 -5.45 31.09
C LEU A 190 5.64 -6.71 30.65
N ILE A 191 6.70 -6.56 29.85
CA ILE A 191 7.55 -7.69 29.45
C ILE A 191 8.15 -8.39 30.67
N ASN A 192 8.65 -7.63 31.65
CA ASN A 192 9.21 -8.18 32.88
C ASN A 192 8.15 -8.95 33.69
N ARG A 193 6.92 -8.46 33.78
CA ARG A 193 5.80 -9.19 34.40
C ARG A 193 5.49 -10.49 33.69
N ILE A 194 5.51 -10.52 32.36
CA ILE A 194 5.28 -11.73 31.56
C ILE A 194 6.43 -12.74 31.75
N ARG A 195 7.69 -12.28 31.68
CA ARG A 195 8.89 -13.11 31.87
C ARG A 195 8.96 -13.76 33.25
N LYS A 196 8.60 -13.02 34.30
CA LYS A 196 8.53 -13.57 35.67
C LYS A 196 7.52 -14.72 35.79
N ARG A 197 6.48 -14.75 34.94
CA ARG A 197 5.45 -15.79 34.92
C ARG A 197 5.83 -16.96 34.01
N GLN A 198 6.43 -16.69 32.85
CA GLN A 198 6.89 -17.71 31.91
C GLN A 198 8.42 -17.90 32.04
N THR A 199 8.86 -18.62 33.07
CA THR A 199 10.29 -18.77 33.41
C THR A 199 11.15 -19.41 32.31
N ASN A 200 10.54 -20.10 31.35
CA ASN A 200 11.25 -20.73 30.22
C ASN A 200 11.27 -19.86 28.96
N MET A 201 10.58 -18.71 28.94
CA MET A 201 10.55 -17.82 27.77
C MET A 201 11.87 -17.05 27.66
N SER A 202 12.49 -17.09 26.49
CA SER A 202 13.65 -16.23 26.18
C SER A 202 13.19 -15.03 25.36
N VAL A 203 13.78 -13.86 25.60
CA VAL A 203 13.40 -12.63 24.90
C VAL A 203 14.62 -12.10 24.16
N LEU A 204 14.50 -11.90 22.86
CA LEU A 204 15.54 -11.28 22.02
C LEU A 204 15.03 -9.91 21.57
N VAL A 205 15.76 -8.86 21.91
CA VAL A 205 15.38 -7.48 21.60
C VAL A 205 16.46 -6.84 20.74
N ALA A 206 16.11 -6.28 19.59
CA ALA A 206 16.97 -5.27 18.97
C ALA A 206 16.59 -3.89 19.50
N THR A 207 17.58 -3.13 19.97
CA THR A 207 17.38 -1.74 20.39
C THR A 207 18.53 -0.86 19.94
N ALA A 208 18.22 0.37 19.60
CA ALA A 208 19.18 1.45 19.40
C ALA A 208 19.37 2.30 20.68
N TYR A 209 18.60 2.03 21.74
CA TYR A 209 18.64 2.77 23.01
C TYR A 209 19.53 2.04 24.02
N MET A 210 20.70 2.61 24.31
CA MET A 210 21.65 2.00 25.25
C MET A 210 21.10 1.91 26.68
N GLU A 211 20.32 2.89 27.11
CA GLU A 211 19.61 2.89 28.41
C GLU A 211 18.65 1.70 28.58
N GLU A 212 18.03 1.25 27.48
CA GLU A 212 17.21 0.03 27.50
C GLU A 212 18.08 -1.22 27.60
N ALA A 213 19.19 -1.20 26.87
CA ALA A 213 20.15 -2.30 26.82
C ALA A 213 20.78 -2.59 28.20
N GLU A 214 21.02 -1.58 29.01
CA GLU A 214 21.54 -1.76 30.38
C GLU A 214 20.63 -2.62 31.27
N ARG A 215 19.33 -2.72 30.96
CA ARG A 215 18.36 -3.52 31.73
C ARG A 215 18.33 -4.99 31.32
N PHE A 216 19.03 -5.36 30.25
CA PHE A 216 18.98 -6.72 29.70
C PHE A 216 19.98 -7.64 30.40
N ASP A 217 19.63 -8.93 30.47
CA ASP A 217 20.43 -9.94 31.16
C ASP A 217 21.69 -10.33 30.34
N TRP A 218 21.74 -10.02 29.04
CA TRP A 218 22.88 -10.28 28.16
C TRP A 218 22.84 -9.36 26.94
N LEU A 219 23.99 -8.97 26.41
CA LEU A 219 24.13 -8.06 25.27
C LEU A 219 24.99 -8.66 24.17
N VAL A 220 24.66 -8.27 22.94
CA VAL A 220 25.42 -8.56 21.72
C VAL A 220 25.63 -7.23 21.01
N ALA A 221 26.86 -6.73 21.05
CA ALA A 221 27.24 -5.51 20.34
C ALA A 221 27.58 -5.84 18.89
N MET A 222 26.95 -5.14 17.94
CA MET A 222 27.14 -5.35 16.51
C MET A 222 27.50 -4.06 15.77
N ASP A 223 28.38 -4.17 14.78
CA ASP A 223 28.68 -3.12 13.81
C ASP A 223 29.03 -3.72 12.45
N ALA A 224 28.54 -3.09 11.36
CA ALA A 224 28.83 -3.47 9.98
C ALA A 224 28.67 -4.99 9.69
N GLY A 225 27.62 -5.62 10.24
CA GLY A 225 27.34 -7.03 10.04
C GLY A 225 28.20 -7.99 10.88
N LYS A 226 29.02 -7.50 11.80
CA LYS A 226 29.89 -8.30 12.69
C LYS A 226 29.49 -8.15 14.14
N VAL A 227 29.77 -9.19 14.94
CA VAL A 227 29.67 -9.14 16.40
C VAL A 227 30.98 -8.60 16.96
N LEU A 228 30.91 -7.52 17.73
CA LEU A 228 32.05 -6.87 18.37
C LEU A 228 32.36 -7.50 19.73
N ALA A 229 31.33 -7.69 20.55
CA ALA A 229 31.44 -8.23 21.89
C ALA A 229 30.10 -8.82 22.36
N THR A 230 30.16 -9.71 23.33
CA THR A 230 28.98 -10.29 24.00
C THR A 230 29.23 -10.38 25.50
N GLY A 231 28.24 -10.07 26.32
CA GLY A 231 28.39 -10.14 27.78
C GLY A 231 27.27 -9.40 28.51
N HIS A 232 27.39 -9.31 29.83
CA HIS A 232 26.58 -8.41 30.65
C HIS A 232 27.00 -6.95 30.42
N ALA A 233 26.09 -5.98 30.65
CA ALA A 233 26.40 -4.55 30.49
C ALA A 233 27.64 -4.13 31.32
N GLU A 234 27.73 -4.60 32.56
CA GLU A 234 28.86 -4.34 33.45
C GLU A 234 30.18 -4.97 32.96
N GLU A 235 30.12 -6.12 32.27
CA GLU A 235 31.30 -6.74 31.68
C GLU A 235 31.83 -5.90 30.50
N LEU A 236 30.93 -5.36 29.67
CA LEU A 236 31.31 -4.49 28.55
C LEU A 236 31.89 -3.14 29.04
N LYS A 237 31.30 -2.56 30.08
CA LYS A 237 31.82 -1.35 30.75
C LYS A 237 33.21 -1.59 31.34
N ALA A 238 33.39 -2.71 32.07
CA ALA A 238 34.67 -3.08 32.65
C ALA A 238 35.74 -3.37 31.59
N GLN A 239 35.38 -4.04 30.48
CA GLN A 239 36.29 -4.33 29.38
C GLN A 239 36.83 -3.06 28.71
N THR A 240 36.04 -1.99 28.69
CA THR A 240 36.36 -0.72 28.02
C THR A 240 36.82 0.38 28.98
N ALA A 241 36.79 0.13 30.30
CA ALA A 241 37.09 1.10 31.35
C ALA A 241 36.24 2.38 31.26
N THR A 242 34.93 2.22 31.03
CA THR A 242 33.96 3.31 30.95
C THR A 242 32.81 3.13 31.94
N ASP A 243 32.17 4.23 32.35
CA ASP A 243 31.05 4.20 33.31
C ASP A 243 29.67 4.04 32.63
N GLU A 244 29.56 4.42 31.35
CA GLU A 244 28.32 4.41 30.57
C GLU A 244 28.38 3.37 29.44
N LEU A 245 27.30 2.61 29.23
CA LEU A 245 27.26 1.59 28.16
C LEU A 245 27.43 2.18 26.74
N GLU A 246 26.94 3.40 26.51
CA GLU A 246 27.11 4.10 25.23
C GLU A 246 28.60 4.37 24.94
N ALA A 247 29.36 4.80 25.96
CA ALA A 247 30.81 5.00 25.84
C ALA A 247 31.54 3.66 25.63
N ALA A 248 31.14 2.61 26.36
CA ALA A 248 31.67 1.26 26.16
C ALA A 248 31.47 0.77 24.71
N PHE A 249 30.27 0.97 24.16
CA PHE A 249 29.98 0.59 22.79
C PHE A 249 30.86 1.34 21.78
N ILE A 250 31.06 2.65 21.96
CA ILE A 250 31.92 3.46 21.10
C ILE A 250 33.37 2.95 21.14
N GLU A 251 33.86 2.58 22.32
CA GLU A 251 35.22 2.03 22.49
C GLU A 251 35.38 0.61 21.93
N LEU A 252 34.29 -0.09 21.62
CA LEU A 252 34.33 -1.39 20.93
C LEU A 252 34.35 -1.27 19.40
N LEU A 253 33.99 -0.12 18.84
CA LEU A 253 33.95 0.09 17.38
C LEU A 253 35.33 0.02 16.73
N PRO A 254 35.47 -0.21 15.41
CA PRO A 254 36.79 -0.15 14.76
C PRO A 254 37.47 1.23 14.91
N GLU A 255 38.81 1.26 14.98
CA GLU A 255 39.59 2.51 15.16
C GLU A 255 39.25 3.60 14.14
N GLU A 256 38.99 3.23 12.88
CA GLU A 256 38.65 4.18 11.82
C GLU A 256 37.39 4.99 12.12
N LYS A 257 36.41 4.39 12.79
CA LYS A 257 35.18 5.06 13.22
C LYS A 257 35.38 5.86 14.52
N ARG A 258 36.28 5.40 15.40
CA ARG A 258 36.64 6.12 16.65
C ARG A 258 37.44 7.39 16.40
N LYS A 259 38.37 7.39 15.42
CA LYS A 259 39.32 8.51 15.17
C LYS A 259 38.66 9.88 15.00
N ASN A 260 37.42 9.92 14.53
CA ASN A 260 36.66 11.14 14.29
C ASN A 260 35.61 11.44 15.39
N HIS A 261 35.40 10.52 16.34
CA HIS A 261 34.47 10.73 17.44
C HIS A 261 35.13 11.56 18.54
N GLN A 262 34.46 12.64 18.95
CA GLN A 262 34.82 13.46 20.09
C GLN A 262 33.55 13.69 20.88
N LYS A 263 33.63 13.49 22.21
CA LYS A 263 32.51 13.79 23.10
C LYS A 263 32.10 15.26 22.90
N VAL A 264 30.83 15.48 22.58
CA VAL A 264 30.30 16.82 22.33
C VAL A 264 30.22 17.56 23.67
N ILE A 265 31.08 18.55 23.86
CA ILE A 265 31.01 19.47 24.99
C ILE A 265 30.33 20.74 24.51
N ILE A 266 29.29 21.16 25.24
CA ILE A 266 28.52 22.35 24.89
C ILE A 266 29.14 23.52 25.64
N PRO A 267 29.81 24.44 24.94
CA PRO A 267 30.36 25.62 25.59
C PRO A 267 29.20 26.48 26.12
N PRO A 268 29.40 27.15 27.27
CA PRO A 268 28.38 28.03 27.83
C PRO A 268 27.98 29.10 26.82
N ARG A 269 26.68 29.40 26.74
CA ARG A 269 26.16 30.47 25.90
C ARG A 269 26.59 31.84 26.45
N ASP A 270 26.92 32.77 25.57
CA ASP A 270 27.04 34.18 25.94
C ASP A 270 25.65 34.77 26.23
N LYS A 271 25.48 35.32 27.44
CA LYS A 271 24.21 35.86 27.93
C LYS A 271 24.03 37.35 27.64
N SER A 272 24.94 37.96 26.88
CA SER A 272 24.90 39.37 26.52
C SER A 272 23.61 39.79 25.78
N ASP A 273 23.03 38.90 24.98
CA ASP A 273 21.83 39.13 24.16
C ASP A 273 20.53 38.58 24.80
N ASP A 274 20.50 38.27 26.10
CA ASP A 274 19.33 37.65 26.76
C ASP A 274 18.04 38.51 26.73
N ASP A 275 18.19 39.83 26.59
CA ASP A 275 17.06 40.76 26.46
C ASP A 275 16.37 40.67 25.09
N ILE A 276 17.03 40.10 24.08
CA ILE A 276 16.48 39.94 22.72
C ILE A 276 15.74 38.61 22.63
N ILE A 277 14.40 38.65 22.61
CA ILE A 277 13.56 37.47 22.46
C ILE A 277 13.42 37.10 20.99
N ALA A 278 13.89 35.90 20.63
CA ALA A 278 13.75 35.34 19.30
C ALA A 278 12.37 34.70 19.10
N ILE A 279 11.86 34.00 20.11
CA ILE A 279 10.55 33.33 20.07
C ILE A 279 9.76 33.66 21.34
N GLU A 280 8.53 34.12 21.18
CA GLU A 280 7.57 34.29 22.26
C GLU A 280 6.25 33.61 21.92
N ALA A 281 5.79 32.74 22.82
CA ALA A 281 4.46 32.15 22.78
C ALA A 281 3.69 32.61 24.02
N LYS A 282 2.45 33.08 23.83
CA LYS A 282 1.57 33.51 24.92
C LYS A 282 0.19 32.89 24.78
N GLU A 283 -0.15 32.02 25.73
CA GLU A 283 -1.44 31.33 25.85
C GLU A 283 -1.87 30.63 24.55
N LEU A 284 -0.90 30.10 23.79
CA LEU A 284 -1.16 29.45 22.51
C LEU A 284 -2.05 28.22 22.70
N THR A 285 -3.15 28.18 21.95
CA THR A 285 -4.13 27.09 21.99
C THR A 285 -4.51 26.66 20.59
N MET A 286 -4.59 25.34 20.36
CA MET A 286 -5.01 24.75 19.09
C MET A 286 -6.12 23.73 19.28
N ARG A 287 -7.26 23.96 18.61
CA ARG A 287 -8.42 23.06 18.64
C ARG A 287 -8.70 22.46 17.25
N PHE A 288 -8.82 21.14 17.18
CA PHE A 288 -9.28 20.41 15.99
C PHE A 288 -10.67 19.83 16.25
N GLY A 289 -11.71 20.58 15.86
CA GLY A 289 -13.08 20.24 16.23
C GLY A 289 -13.24 20.27 17.76
N GLN A 290 -13.54 19.11 18.36
CA GLN A 290 -13.70 18.97 19.82
C GLN A 290 -12.38 18.63 20.55
N PHE A 291 -11.30 18.32 19.82
CA PHE A 291 -10.03 17.90 20.42
C PHE A 291 -9.09 19.11 20.59
N VAL A 292 -8.64 19.38 21.83
CA VAL A 292 -7.65 20.41 22.13
C VAL A 292 -6.26 19.78 22.06
N ALA A 293 -5.46 20.15 21.05
CA ALA A 293 -4.14 19.59 20.82
C ALA A 293 -3.03 20.34 21.57
N VAL A 294 -3.23 21.64 21.78
CA VAL A 294 -2.34 22.54 22.55
C VAL A 294 -3.25 23.43 23.39
N ASP A 295 -2.95 23.59 24.67
CA ASP A 295 -3.81 24.23 25.67
C ASP A 295 -3.00 25.26 26.48
N HIS A 296 -3.20 26.55 26.19
CA HIS A 296 -2.62 27.70 26.89
C HIS A 296 -1.10 27.63 27.10
N VAL A 297 -0.35 27.36 26.03
CA VAL A 297 1.12 27.24 26.09
C VAL A 297 1.79 28.61 26.06
N SER A 298 2.65 28.86 27.05
CA SER A 298 3.39 30.12 27.22
C SER A 298 4.89 29.86 27.48
N PHE A 299 5.78 30.44 26.66
CA PHE A 299 7.23 30.41 26.87
C PHE A 299 7.96 31.51 26.09
N ARG A 300 9.20 31.80 26.47
CA ARG A 300 10.08 32.79 25.83
C ARG A 300 11.49 32.23 25.65
N ILE A 301 12.02 32.39 24.44
CA ILE A 301 13.33 31.89 24.03
C ILE A 301 14.19 33.08 23.57
N PRO A 302 15.23 33.44 24.34
CA PRO A 302 16.24 34.43 23.97
C PRO A 302 17.06 34.04 22.73
N LYS A 303 17.67 35.04 22.10
CA LYS A 303 18.53 34.86 20.93
C LYS A 303 19.78 34.01 21.23
N GLY A 304 20.09 33.09 20.32
CA GLY A 304 21.26 32.20 20.40
C GLY A 304 21.09 31.01 21.35
N GLU A 305 19.94 30.89 22.04
CA GLU A 305 19.63 29.77 22.94
C GLU A 305 19.30 28.49 22.15
N ILE A 306 19.82 27.35 22.62
CA ILE A 306 19.36 26.02 22.21
C ILE A 306 18.28 25.57 23.19
N PHE A 307 17.01 25.73 22.80
CA PHE A 307 15.86 25.40 23.62
C PHE A 307 15.25 24.05 23.23
N GLY A 308 15.21 23.13 24.20
CA GLY A 308 14.64 21.80 24.05
C GLY A 308 13.15 21.75 24.36
N PHE A 309 12.34 21.23 23.44
CA PHE A 309 10.92 20.98 23.63
C PHE A 309 10.66 19.48 23.80
N LEU A 310 10.63 19.03 25.05
CA LEU A 310 10.50 17.62 25.40
C LEU A 310 9.05 17.32 25.78
N GLY A 311 8.53 16.17 25.32
CA GLY A 311 7.18 15.74 25.68
C GLY A 311 6.81 14.42 25.02
N SER A 312 5.72 13.80 25.47
CA SER A 312 5.25 12.53 24.91
C SER A 312 4.75 12.66 23.46
N ASN A 313 4.59 11.54 22.76
CA ASN A 313 4.06 11.56 21.40
C ASN A 313 2.59 11.96 21.40
N GLY A 314 2.24 12.93 20.56
CA GLY A 314 0.90 13.51 20.53
C GLY A 314 0.60 14.53 21.62
N CYS A 315 1.59 14.98 22.42
CA CYS A 315 1.35 16.01 23.44
C CYS A 315 1.21 17.44 22.88
N GLY A 316 1.45 17.67 21.58
CA GLY A 316 1.29 18.98 20.94
C GLY A 316 2.57 19.64 20.43
N LYS A 317 3.74 18.96 20.48
CA LYS A 317 5.05 19.50 20.03
C LYS A 317 5.04 20.04 18.59
N SER A 318 4.82 19.17 17.62
CA SER A 318 4.79 19.55 16.21
C SER A 318 3.66 20.51 15.89
N THR A 319 2.53 20.43 16.60
CA THR A 319 1.42 21.40 16.47
C THR A 319 1.87 22.80 16.91
N THR A 320 2.56 22.90 18.04
CA THR A 320 3.13 24.16 18.55
C THR A 320 4.16 24.73 17.58
N MET A 321 5.06 23.90 17.05
CA MET A 321 6.03 24.30 16.04
C MET A 321 5.37 24.79 14.74
N LYS A 322 4.31 24.12 14.27
CA LYS A 322 3.52 24.55 13.11
C LYS A 322 2.82 25.90 13.33
N MET A 323 2.36 26.16 14.56
CA MET A 323 1.83 27.47 14.91
C MET A 323 2.92 28.55 14.89
N LEU A 324 4.08 28.28 15.49
CA LEU A 324 5.21 29.22 15.49
C LEU A 324 5.76 29.52 14.08
N THR A 325 5.67 28.57 13.15
CA THR A 325 6.10 28.76 11.75
C THR A 325 5.03 29.37 10.85
N GLY A 326 3.83 29.65 11.37
CA GLY A 326 2.70 30.13 10.58
C GLY A 326 2.19 29.11 9.55
N LEU A 327 2.49 27.82 9.73
CA LEU A 327 1.91 26.72 8.94
C LEU A 327 0.52 26.32 9.45
N LEU A 328 0.21 26.68 10.70
CA LEU A 328 -1.06 26.43 11.35
C LEU A 328 -1.49 27.68 12.12
N GLU A 329 -2.69 28.18 11.88
CA GLU A 329 -3.23 29.32 12.63
C GLU A 329 -3.71 28.86 14.01
N ALA A 330 -3.30 29.58 15.06
CA ALA A 330 -3.72 29.27 16.42
C ALA A 330 -5.22 29.55 16.61
N SER A 331 -5.91 28.73 17.40
CA SER A 331 -7.32 28.97 17.73
C SER A 331 -7.48 30.10 18.74
N GLU A 332 -6.56 30.18 19.72
CA GLU A 332 -6.49 31.22 20.73
C GLU A 332 -5.01 31.49 21.07
N GLY A 333 -4.71 32.64 21.67
CA GLY A 333 -3.35 33.07 21.99
C GLY A 333 -2.62 33.69 20.80
N ARG A 334 -1.35 34.06 21.01
CA ARG A 334 -0.50 34.72 20.00
C ARG A 334 0.95 34.27 20.11
N ALA A 335 1.66 34.35 18.99
CA ALA A 335 3.08 34.05 18.90
C ALA A 335 3.82 35.22 18.22
N TRP A 336 5.06 35.46 18.65
CA TRP A 336 5.95 36.45 18.04
C TRP A 336 7.30 35.81 17.70
N LEU A 337 7.84 36.18 16.55
CA LEU A 337 9.20 35.87 16.12
C LEU A 337 9.96 37.19 15.97
N PHE A 338 11.09 37.34 16.67
CA PHE A 338 11.89 38.56 16.67
C PHE A 338 11.07 39.83 16.96
N GLY A 339 10.10 39.74 17.87
CA GLY A 339 9.19 40.83 18.24
C GLY A 339 8.05 41.11 17.25
N GLN A 340 7.97 40.40 16.12
CA GLN A 340 6.88 40.52 15.14
C GLN A 340 5.87 39.38 15.32
N GLU A 341 4.57 39.70 15.35
CA GLU A 341 3.53 38.69 15.49
C GLU A 341 3.53 37.76 14.27
N VAL A 342 3.37 36.45 14.49
CA VAL A 342 3.42 35.46 13.40
C VAL A 342 2.22 35.62 12.47
N ASP A 343 2.47 36.09 11.24
CA ASP A 343 1.48 36.14 10.15
C ASP A 343 1.83 35.08 9.09
N PRO A 344 0.90 34.15 8.77
CA PRO A 344 1.10 33.18 7.69
C PRO A 344 1.48 33.80 6.33
N LYS A 345 1.11 35.05 6.06
CA LYS A 345 1.36 35.77 4.81
C LYS A 345 2.71 36.50 4.77
N ASP A 346 3.41 36.60 5.89
CA ASP A 346 4.69 37.29 5.95
C ASP A 346 5.84 36.39 5.48
N ILE A 347 6.20 36.54 4.20
CA ILE A 347 7.31 35.82 3.57
C ILE A 347 8.67 36.29 4.12
N GLU A 348 8.81 37.55 4.55
CA GLU A 348 10.08 38.09 5.01
C GLU A 348 10.49 37.48 6.36
N THR A 349 9.55 37.30 7.29
CA THR A 349 9.81 36.56 8.52
C THR A 349 10.18 35.10 8.25
N ARG A 350 9.54 34.44 7.26
CA ARG A 350 9.90 33.06 6.88
C ARG A 350 11.30 32.93 6.31
N LYS A 351 11.81 33.94 5.59
CA LYS A 351 13.20 33.96 5.10
C LYS A 351 14.23 34.02 6.24
N ARG A 352 13.84 34.41 7.46
CA ARG A 352 14.74 34.47 8.62
C ARG A 352 14.75 33.17 9.43
N VAL A 353 13.85 32.23 9.11
CA VAL A 353 13.67 30.96 9.81
C VAL A 353 14.07 29.80 8.91
N GLY A 354 14.89 28.88 9.43
CA GLY A 354 15.06 27.55 8.85
C GLY A 354 14.14 26.57 9.57
N TYR A 355 13.46 25.72 8.82
CA TYR A 355 12.55 24.71 9.36
C TYR A 355 12.91 23.33 8.85
N MET A 356 13.04 22.38 9.76
CA MET A 356 13.23 20.97 9.48
C MET A 356 12.07 20.19 10.07
N SER A 357 11.22 19.63 9.21
CA SER A 357 10.06 18.83 9.61
C SER A 357 10.42 17.39 9.96
N GLN A 358 9.57 16.74 10.74
CA GLN A 358 9.71 15.32 11.12
C GLN A 358 9.66 14.36 9.91
N ALA A 359 8.79 14.62 8.94
CA ALA A 359 8.82 13.93 7.65
C ALA A 359 9.83 14.64 6.74
N PHE A 360 10.68 13.87 6.04
CA PHE A 360 11.75 14.42 5.22
C PHE A 360 11.22 15.47 4.24
N SER A 361 11.81 16.67 4.28
CA SER A 361 11.49 17.79 3.38
C SER A 361 12.31 17.78 2.08
N LEU A 362 13.08 16.72 1.84
CA LEU A 362 13.95 16.57 0.68
C LEU A 362 13.17 15.99 -0.51
N TYR A 363 13.54 16.41 -1.72
CA TYR A 363 13.03 15.80 -2.95
C TYR A 363 13.84 14.53 -3.25
N SER A 364 13.22 13.36 -3.11
CA SER A 364 13.87 12.05 -3.29
C SER A 364 14.35 11.80 -4.72
N GLU A 365 13.77 12.48 -5.71
CA GLU A 365 14.11 12.37 -7.13
C GLU A 365 15.26 13.30 -7.57
N LEU A 366 15.75 14.15 -6.67
CA LEU A 366 16.85 15.08 -6.93
C LEU A 366 18.10 14.65 -6.15
N THR A 367 19.29 14.83 -6.73
CA THR A 367 20.55 14.52 -6.02
C THR A 367 20.76 15.44 -4.81
N VAL A 368 21.72 15.10 -3.94
CA VAL A 368 22.17 15.96 -2.82
C VAL A 368 22.47 17.38 -3.30
N ARG A 369 23.28 17.52 -4.36
CA ARG A 369 23.63 18.81 -4.95
C ARG A 369 22.40 19.54 -5.50
N GLN A 370 21.52 18.83 -6.21
CA GLN A 370 20.30 19.43 -6.79
C GLN A 370 19.32 19.90 -5.71
N ASN A 371 19.21 19.18 -4.58
CA ASN A 371 18.41 19.62 -3.44
C ASN A 371 18.94 20.93 -2.85
N LEU A 372 20.26 21.05 -2.65
CA LEU A 372 20.89 22.29 -2.19
C LEU A 372 20.67 23.43 -3.19
N GLU A 373 20.90 23.20 -4.48
CA GLU A 373 20.71 24.21 -5.53
C GLU A 373 19.26 24.71 -5.61
N LEU A 374 18.29 23.79 -5.57
CA LEU A 374 16.88 24.13 -5.58
C LEU A 374 16.52 25.04 -4.40
N HIS A 375 16.95 24.68 -3.18
CA HIS A 375 16.62 25.48 -2.00
C HIS A 375 17.33 26.83 -2.01
N ALA A 376 18.58 26.90 -2.48
CA ALA A 376 19.25 28.18 -2.69
C ALA A 376 18.46 29.10 -3.63
N LYS A 377 17.91 28.56 -4.73
CA LYS A 377 17.05 29.31 -5.66
C LYS A 377 15.72 29.72 -5.03
N LEU A 378 15.06 28.83 -4.29
CA LEU A 378 13.79 29.11 -3.62
C LEU A 378 13.92 30.20 -2.55
N PHE A 379 15.07 30.31 -1.88
CA PHE A 379 15.37 31.38 -0.93
C PHE A 379 15.97 32.64 -1.57
N HIS A 380 16.01 32.70 -2.91
CA HIS A 380 16.47 33.85 -3.69
C HIS A 380 17.94 34.24 -3.42
N ILE A 381 18.80 33.26 -3.16
CA ILE A 381 20.25 33.49 -3.12
C ILE A 381 20.70 33.92 -4.54
N PRO A 382 21.51 35.00 -4.67
CA PRO A 382 21.99 35.44 -5.98
C PRO A 382 22.67 34.33 -6.76
N GLU A 383 22.34 34.16 -8.04
CA GLU A 383 22.79 33.02 -8.86
C GLU A 383 24.33 32.87 -8.90
N GLN A 384 25.05 33.99 -8.83
CA GLN A 384 26.52 34.04 -8.75
C GLN A 384 27.10 33.46 -7.45
N ASP A 385 26.36 33.50 -6.34
CA ASP A 385 26.80 33.06 -5.02
C ASP A 385 26.42 31.58 -4.74
N ILE A 386 25.45 31.04 -5.49
CA ILE A 386 24.93 29.69 -5.31
C ILE A 386 26.05 28.63 -5.36
N PRO A 387 26.96 28.60 -6.36
CA PRO A 387 27.99 27.57 -6.42
C PRO A 387 28.93 27.58 -5.20
N GLN A 388 29.30 28.78 -4.72
CA GLN A 388 30.14 28.92 -3.54
C GLN A 388 29.39 28.48 -2.28
N ARG A 389 28.11 28.84 -2.16
CA ARG A 389 27.28 28.44 -1.02
C ARG A 389 27.05 26.94 -0.97
N ILE A 390 26.80 26.29 -2.10
CA ILE A 390 26.68 24.82 -2.19
C ILE A 390 27.98 24.17 -1.71
N LYS A 391 29.14 24.62 -2.21
CA LYS A 391 30.44 24.09 -1.78
C LYS A 391 30.66 24.23 -0.27
N GLU A 392 30.35 25.40 0.29
CA GLU A 392 30.43 25.64 1.74
C GLU A 392 29.53 24.67 2.53
N MET A 393 28.28 24.45 2.09
CA MET A 393 27.37 23.51 2.74
C MET A 393 27.83 22.06 2.60
N SER A 394 28.34 21.66 1.44
CA SER A 394 28.88 20.32 1.24
C SER A 394 30.06 20.02 2.15
N GLU A 395 31.01 20.96 2.27
CA GLU A 395 32.18 20.83 3.14
C GLU A 395 31.79 20.86 4.63
N ARG A 396 30.98 21.84 5.04
CA ARG A 396 30.59 22.03 6.45
C ARG A 396 29.77 20.86 7.00
N PHE A 397 28.91 20.26 6.17
CA PHE A 397 28.04 19.16 6.57
C PHE A 397 28.57 17.78 6.17
N ASN A 398 29.80 17.68 5.66
CA ASN A 398 30.45 16.44 5.20
C ASN A 398 29.60 15.66 4.18
N LEU A 399 29.14 16.34 3.12
CA LEU A 399 28.33 15.81 2.03
C LEU A 399 29.09 15.66 0.70
N THR A 400 30.34 16.10 0.64
CA THR A 400 31.16 16.15 -0.58
C THR A 400 31.25 14.79 -1.31
N ASP A 401 31.37 13.69 -0.57
CA ASP A 401 31.52 12.35 -1.15
C ASP A 401 30.22 11.77 -1.74
N VAL A 402 29.08 12.41 -1.46
CA VAL A 402 27.74 11.89 -1.80
C VAL A 402 26.91 12.87 -2.63
N GLU A 403 27.52 13.92 -3.19
CA GLU A 403 26.81 15.02 -3.87
C GLU A 403 25.92 14.58 -5.05
N ASP A 404 26.32 13.50 -5.75
CA ASP A 404 25.62 12.97 -6.92
C ASP A 404 24.64 11.83 -6.58
N MET A 405 24.53 11.46 -5.30
CA MET A 405 23.60 10.42 -4.84
C MET A 405 22.19 10.98 -4.63
N MET A 406 21.18 10.12 -4.79
CA MET A 406 19.79 10.43 -4.44
C MET A 406 19.57 10.26 -2.93
N PRO A 407 18.74 11.10 -2.27
CA PRO A 407 18.47 11.02 -0.84
C PRO A 407 18.07 9.62 -0.36
N ASP A 408 17.23 8.90 -1.10
CA ASP A 408 16.75 7.56 -0.69
C ASP A 408 17.88 6.51 -0.61
N GLY A 409 19.01 6.74 -1.30
CA GLY A 409 20.19 5.88 -1.24
C GLY A 409 21.16 6.23 -0.09
N LEU A 410 20.90 7.28 0.68
CA LEU A 410 21.80 7.74 1.75
C LEU A 410 21.44 7.14 3.11
N PRO A 411 22.45 6.81 3.95
CA PRO A 411 22.23 6.51 5.36
C PRO A 411 21.45 7.63 6.07
N LEU A 412 20.62 7.26 7.04
CA LEU A 412 19.74 8.19 7.75
C LEU A 412 20.48 9.39 8.35
N GLY A 413 21.61 9.18 9.04
CA GLY A 413 22.43 10.27 9.57
C GLY A 413 22.89 11.27 8.49
N ILE A 414 23.27 10.79 7.29
CA ILE A 414 23.67 11.65 6.17
C ILE A 414 22.47 12.43 5.63
N ARG A 415 21.29 11.80 5.52
CA ARG A 415 20.05 12.48 5.12
C ARG A 415 19.68 13.60 6.08
N GLN A 416 19.82 13.38 7.39
CA GLN A 416 19.56 14.44 8.39
C GLN A 416 20.56 15.60 8.26
N ARG A 417 21.85 15.31 8.00
CA ARG A 417 22.84 16.37 7.70
C ARG A 417 22.48 17.17 6.46
N LEU A 418 22.04 16.51 5.37
CA LEU A 418 21.54 17.20 4.18
C LEU A 418 20.32 18.06 4.50
N SER A 419 19.35 17.53 5.26
CA SER A 419 18.17 18.27 5.65
C SER A 419 18.52 19.52 6.47
N LEU A 420 19.47 19.41 7.39
CA LEU A 420 19.98 20.55 8.16
C LEU A 420 20.72 21.55 7.25
N ALA A 421 21.58 21.06 6.34
CA ALA A 421 22.29 21.90 5.36
C ALA A 421 21.33 22.71 4.48
N VAL A 422 20.26 22.06 4.01
CA VAL A 422 19.17 22.71 3.27
C VAL A 422 18.45 23.74 4.14
N ALA A 423 18.15 23.43 5.40
CA ALA A 423 17.47 24.35 6.31
C ALA A 423 18.31 25.58 6.67
N VAL A 424 19.65 25.52 6.56
CA VAL A 424 20.55 26.66 6.83
C VAL A 424 21.11 27.33 5.58
N ILE A 425 20.74 26.87 4.37
CA ILE A 425 21.39 27.33 3.14
C ILE A 425 21.26 28.84 2.92
N HIS A 426 20.18 29.43 3.40
CA HIS A 426 19.87 30.86 3.32
C HIS A 426 20.32 31.69 4.53
N LYS A 427 21.14 31.11 5.43
CA LYS A 427 21.67 31.77 6.65
C LYS A 427 20.56 32.29 7.58
N PRO A 428 19.67 31.42 8.08
CA PRO A 428 18.61 31.83 8.98
C PRO A 428 19.16 32.32 10.33
N GLU A 429 18.44 33.25 10.97
CA GLU A 429 18.72 33.70 12.34
C GLU A 429 18.20 32.71 13.39
N MET A 430 17.26 31.85 12.99
CA MET A 430 16.62 30.87 13.85
C MET A 430 16.34 29.56 13.13
N LEU A 431 16.45 28.45 13.84
CA LEU A 431 16.12 27.11 13.39
C LEU A 431 15.02 26.50 14.26
N ILE A 432 14.01 25.93 13.61
CA ILE A 432 13.03 25.03 14.25
C ILE A 432 13.27 23.63 13.71
N LEU A 433 13.62 22.71 14.61
CA LEU A 433 13.97 21.33 14.27
C LEU A 433 13.01 20.36 14.95
N ASP A 434 12.19 19.65 14.18
CA ASP A 434 11.22 18.70 14.71
C ASP A 434 11.80 17.26 14.71
N GLU A 435 12.23 16.76 15.86
CA GLU A 435 12.85 15.44 16.08
C GLU A 435 14.00 15.10 15.10
N PRO A 436 15.00 15.98 14.91
CA PRO A 436 15.95 15.89 13.81
C PRO A 436 16.91 14.70 13.86
N THR A 437 17.07 14.09 15.04
CA THR A 437 18.01 13.00 15.34
C THR A 437 17.30 11.67 15.62
N SER A 438 15.98 11.61 15.43
CA SER A 438 15.20 10.38 15.58
C SER A 438 15.68 9.30 14.61
N GLY A 439 15.96 8.10 15.14
CA GLY A 439 16.51 6.96 14.39
C GLY A 439 17.97 7.12 13.95
N VAL A 440 18.68 8.16 14.38
CA VAL A 440 20.11 8.33 14.07
C VAL A 440 20.94 7.64 15.14
N ASP A 441 22.00 6.94 14.71
CA ASP A 441 22.94 6.26 15.61
C ASP A 441 23.72 7.23 16.51
N PRO A 442 24.27 6.77 17.64
CA PRO A 442 24.99 7.63 18.60
C PRO A 442 26.07 8.52 17.99
N ILE A 443 26.90 7.99 17.08
CA ILE A 443 28.02 8.75 16.48
C ILE A 443 27.50 9.83 15.54
N ALA A 444 26.59 9.46 14.64
CA ALA A 444 26.00 10.44 13.72
C ALA A 444 25.17 11.49 14.48
N ARG A 445 24.54 11.11 15.59
CA ARG A 445 23.82 12.03 16.50
C ARG A 445 24.78 13.03 17.15
N ASP A 446 25.91 12.57 17.68
CA ASP A 446 26.93 13.46 18.23
C ASP A 446 27.49 14.43 17.19
N MET A 447 27.76 13.94 15.97
CA MET A 447 28.17 14.81 14.86
C MET A 447 27.09 15.84 14.52
N PHE A 448 25.82 15.45 14.51
CA PHE A 448 24.70 16.36 14.29
C PHE A 448 24.60 17.43 15.38
N TRP A 449 24.77 17.02 16.66
CA TRP A 449 24.83 17.95 17.78
C TRP A 449 26.01 18.92 17.69
N LYS A 450 27.18 18.47 17.24
CA LYS A 450 28.32 19.36 16.98
C LYS A 450 27.97 20.45 15.97
N LEU A 451 27.28 20.09 14.88
CA LEU A 451 26.82 21.06 13.88
C LEU A 451 25.83 22.08 14.47
N MET A 452 24.87 21.63 15.29
CA MET A 452 23.93 22.52 15.97
C MET A 452 24.62 23.46 16.96
N VAL A 453 25.57 22.95 17.73
CA VAL A 453 26.37 23.76 18.67
C VAL A 453 27.19 24.79 17.90
N ASP A 454 27.85 24.41 16.79
CA ASP A 454 28.60 25.35 15.97
C ASP A 454 27.69 26.43 15.36
N LEU A 455 26.48 26.08 14.89
CA LEU A 455 25.48 27.04 14.40
C LEU A 455 25.04 28.03 15.49
N SER A 456 24.72 27.54 16.70
CA SER A 456 24.31 28.41 17.79
C SER A 456 25.44 29.30 18.30
N ARG A 457 26.64 28.74 18.49
CA ARG A 457 27.73 29.41 19.20
C ARG A 457 28.61 30.26 18.30
N ARG A 458 28.82 29.87 17.04
CA ARG A 458 29.64 30.63 16.09
C ARG A 458 28.81 31.57 15.23
N ASP A 459 27.64 31.11 14.78
CA ASP A 459 26.80 31.89 13.86
C ASP A 459 25.68 32.65 14.60
N GLY A 460 25.52 32.45 15.91
CA GLY A 460 24.53 33.15 16.73
C GLY A 460 23.08 32.71 16.48
N VAL A 461 22.88 31.54 15.87
CA VAL A 461 21.57 31.04 15.49
C VAL A 461 20.78 30.56 16.71
N THR A 462 19.52 30.97 16.83
CA THR A 462 18.62 30.46 17.88
C THR A 462 18.04 29.12 17.46
N ILE A 463 18.09 28.09 18.30
CA ILE A 463 17.65 26.74 17.93
C ILE A 463 16.50 26.30 18.84
N PHE A 464 15.33 26.06 18.24
CA PHE A 464 14.18 25.43 18.90
C PHE A 464 14.06 23.99 18.41
N ILE A 465 14.45 23.03 19.25
CA ILE A 465 14.52 21.61 18.90
C ILE A 465 13.49 20.82 19.71
N SER A 466 12.69 19.97 19.06
CA SER A 466 11.91 18.95 19.74
C SER A 466 12.74 17.66 19.80
N THR A 467 12.71 17.01 20.95
CA THR A 467 13.33 15.69 21.12
C THR A 467 12.48 14.86 22.07
N HIS A 468 12.64 13.55 21.99
CA HIS A 468 12.14 12.59 22.96
C HIS A 468 13.28 11.81 23.63
N PHE A 469 14.54 12.16 23.34
CA PHE A 469 15.74 11.58 23.93
C PHE A 469 16.21 12.43 25.11
N MET A 470 16.42 11.79 26.26
CA MET A 470 16.82 12.51 27.47
C MET A 470 18.23 13.07 27.38
N ASN A 471 19.16 12.30 26.81
CA ASN A 471 20.56 12.72 26.61
C ASN A 471 20.68 13.92 25.68
N GLU A 472 19.70 14.15 24.82
CA GLU A 472 19.61 15.34 23.97
C GLU A 472 18.99 16.52 24.71
N ALA A 473 17.94 16.29 25.49
CA ALA A 473 17.35 17.33 26.31
C ALA A 473 18.36 17.86 27.35
N ALA A 474 19.21 16.98 27.89
CA ALA A 474 20.30 17.33 28.81
C ALA A 474 21.38 18.21 28.16
N ARG A 475 21.47 18.23 26.83
CA ARG A 475 22.37 19.07 26.04
C ARG A 475 21.78 20.46 25.75
N CYS A 476 20.49 20.68 25.95
CA CYS A 476 19.89 21.98 25.72
C CYS A 476 20.29 22.99 26.80
N ASP A 477 20.37 24.28 26.43
CA ASP A 477 20.62 25.37 27.38
C ASP A 477 19.47 25.45 28.40
N ARG A 478 18.23 25.35 27.89
CA ARG A 478 16.99 25.23 28.66
C ARG A 478 16.05 24.28 27.96
N MET A 479 15.10 23.73 28.71
CA MET A 479 14.10 22.82 28.17
C MET A 479 12.73 23.06 28.79
N SER A 480 11.70 22.76 28.01
CA SER A 480 10.30 22.74 28.45
C SER A 480 9.76 21.32 28.38
N LEU A 481 9.10 20.89 29.45
CA LEU A 481 8.38 19.62 29.51
C LEU A 481 6.92 19.83 29.15
N MET A 482 6.42 19.08 28.18
CA MET A 482 5.04 19.16 27.69
C MET A 482 4.29 17.84 27.86
N HIS A 483 3.04 17.91 28.33
CA HIS A 483 2.13 16.77 28.40
C HIS A 483 0.69 17.21 28.12
N ALA A 484 -0.04 16.41 27.33
CA ALA A 484 -1.46 16.60 27.04
C ALA A 484 -1.83 18.06 26.65
N GLY A 485 -1.04 18.69 25.79
CA GLY A 485 -1.28 20.06 25.32
C GLY A 485 -0.69 21.17 26.20
N LYS A 486 -0.17 20.85 27.40
CA LYS A 486 0.27 21.84 28.40
C LYS A 486 1.77 21.79 28.65
N VAL A 487 2.36 22.96 28.90
CA VAL A 487 3.72 23.05 29.46
C VAL A 487 3.65 22.81 30.97
N LEU A 488 4.39 21.81 31.44
CA LEU A 488 4.46 21.41 32.84
C LEU A 488 5.51 22.22 33.61
N VAL A 489 6.70 22.39 33.01
CA VAL A 489 7.81 23.13 33.60
C VAL A 489 8.77 23.60 32.51
N THR A 490 9.48 24.69 32.74
CA THR A 490 10.54 25.20 31.85
C THR A 490 11.74 25.69 32.68
N ASP A 491 12.88 25.01 32.57
CA ASP A 491 14.11 25.36 33.29
C ASP A 491 15.34 24.73 32.60
N THR A 492 16.53 24.93 33.15
CA THR A 492 17.75 24.22 32.74
C THR A 492 17.69 22.74 33.19
N PRO A 493 18.24 21.79 32.42
CA PRO A 493 18.27 20.38 32.82
C PRO A 493 18.85 20.15 34.22
N ALA A 494 19.95 20.83 34.55
CA ALA A 494 20.60 20.73 35.85
C ALA A 494 19.71 21.22 37.02
N ASN A 495 18.96 22.31 36.82
CA ASN A 495 18.02 22.79 37.84
C ASN A 495 16.85 21.84 38.04
N LEU A 496 16.33 21.22 36.96
CA LEU A 496 15.23 20.26 37.07
C LEU A 496 15.61 19.05 37.93
N VAL A 497 16.82 18.51 37.74
CA VAL A 497 17.33 17.40 38.57
C VAL A 497 17.56 17.87 40.01
N LYS A 498 18.23 19.00 40.21
CA LYS A 498 18.53 19.55 41.55
C LYS A 498 17.27 19.87 42.38
N ASN A 499 16.19 20.27 41.74
CA ASN A 499 14.91 20.58 42.38
C ASN A 499 14.02 19.34 42.58
N SER A 500 14.51 18.15 42.21
CA SER A 500 13.81 16.87 42.34
C SER A 500 14.47 15.97 43.40
N GLN A 501 13.85 14.83 43.67
CA GLN A 501 14.38 13.78 44.54
C GLN A 501 15.12 12.66 43.77
N PHE A 502 15.27 12.81 42.46
CA PHE A 502 15.80 11.77 41.57
C PHE A 502 17.20 12.15 41.06
N ASP A 503 18.01 11.15 40.75
CA ASP A 503 19.39 11.35 40.31
C ASP A 503 19.49 11.58 38.79
N THR A 504 18.45 11.21 38.04
CA THR A 504 18.43 11.29 36.57
C THR A 504 17.30 12.17 36.03
N LEU A 505 17.56 12.86 34.92
CA LEU A 505 16.56 13.70 34.26
C LEU A 505 15.36 12.89 33.72
N GLU A 506 15.56 11.62 33.38
CA GLU A 506 14.50 10.72 32.93
C GLU A 506 13.47 10.46 34.03
N GLU A 507 13.93 10.16 35.24
CA GLU A 507 13.05 9.92 36.39
C GLU A 507 12.26 11.19 36.74
N VAL A 508 12.89 12.36 36.70
CA VAL A 508 12.22 13.66 36.88
C VAL A 508 11.11 13.85 35.86
N PHE A 509 11.39 13.56 34.58
CA PHE A 509 10.40 13.66 33.52
C PHE A 509 9.22 12.72 33.74
N ILE A 510 9.48 11.45 34.07
CA ILE A 510 8.44 10.46 34.36
C ILE A 510 7.59 10.89 35.55
N ASP A 511 8.19 11.45 36.61
CA ASP A 511 7.47 11.96 37.77
C ASP A 511 6.53 13.12 37.42
N TYR A 512 7.00 14.11 36.65
CA TYR A 512 6.14 15.19 36.14
C TYR A 512 4.98 14.66 35.28
N LEU A 513 5.25 13.67 34.42
CA LEU A 513 4.20 13.04 33.62
C LEU A 513 3.15 12.32 34.48
N LYS A 514 3.57 11.49 35.45
CA LYS A 514 2.66 10.78 36.35
C LYS A 514 1.77 11.74 37.14
N LYS A 515 2.37 12.78 37.72
CA LYS A 515 1.65 13.85 38.44
C LYS A 515 0.64 14.56 37.55
N ALA A 516 0.99 14.84 36.30
CA ALA A 516 0.12 15.52 35.34
C ALA A 516 -1.01 14.63 34.80
N SER A 517 -0.76 13.33 34.62
CA SER A 517 -1.78 12.37 34.15
C SER A 517 -2.80 12.01 35.24
N GLY A 518 -2.57 12.40 36.49
CA GLY A 518 -3.41 11.99 37.62
C GLY A 518 -3.32 10.48 37.91
N GLU A 519 -2.34 9.80 37.30
CA GLU A 519 -1.98 8.43 37.66
C GLU A 519 -1.32 8.50 39.03
N THR A 520 -2.13 8.33 40.07
CA THR A 520 -1.66 7.73 41.33
C THR A 520 -0.89 6.48 40.95
N GLU A 521 0.17 6.14 41.70
CA GLU A 521 0.91 4.87 41.59
C GLU A 521 0.03 3.85 40.90
N THR A 522 0.44 3.36 39.72
CA THR A 522 -0.23 2.27 39.00
C THR A 522 -0.86 1.44 40.08
N PRO A 523 -2.21 1.32 40.15
CA PRO A 523 -2.80 0.53 41.21
C PRO A 523 -1.95 -0.71 41.24
N ASP A 524 -1.57 -1.17 42.43
CA ASP A 524 -1.43 -2.59 42.61
C ASP A 524 -2.73 -3.14 41.99
N ILE A 525 -2.69 -3.43 40.69
CA ILE A 525 -3.46 -4.46 40.08
C ILE A 525 -2.88 -5.59 40.89
N GLU A 526 -3.53 -5.84 42.04
CA GLU A 526 -3.36 -7.04 42.82
C GLU A 526 -3.08 -8.10 41.78
N ASP A 527 -2.05 -8.93 41.99
CA ASP A 527 -1.76 -10.10 41.19
C ASP A 527 -3.00 -11.03 41.12
N LYS A 528 -4.09 -10.56 40.51
CA LYS A 528 -5.05 -11.31 39.74
C LYS A 528 -4.17 -11.87 38.67
N GLN A 529 -3.71 -13.06 39.01
CA GLN A 529 -2.91 -13.93 38.19
C GLN A 529 -3.46 -13.78 36.77
N LEU A 530 -2.62 -13.38 35.80
CA LEU A 530 -2.90 -13.80 34.43
C LEU A 530 -2.82 -15.32 34.48
N GLN A 531 -3.94 -15.95 34.81
CA GLN A 531 -4.18 -17.32 34.46
C GLN A 531 -4.63 -17.27 33.01
N LEU A 532 -3.70 -16.98 32.10
CA LEU A 532 -3.93 -17.34 30.70
C LEU A 532 -4.26 -18.84 30.75
N PRO A 533 -5.49 -19.25 30.39
CA PRO A 533 -5.89 -20.64 30.50
C PRO A 533 -4.82 -21.48 29.82
N ALA A 534 -4.25 -22.48 30.51
CA ALA A 534 -3.24 -23.34 29.90
C ALA A 534 -3.79 -23.81 28.56
N SER A 535 -3.07 -23.50 27.47
CA SER A 535 -3.53 -23.96 26.16
C SER A 535 -3.65 -25.47 26.25
N SER A 536 -4.72 -26.05 25.71
CA SER A 536 -4.75 -27.51 25.59
C SER A 536 -3.62 -27.89 24.63
N GLU A 537 -2.44 -28.18 25.16
CA GLU A 537 -1.19 -28.40 24.40
C GLU A 537 -1.44 -29.45 23.29
N GLU A 538 -2.26 -30.47 23.58
CA GLU A 538 -2.66 -31.49 22.61
C GLU A 538 -3.45 -30.94 21.41
N SER A 539 -4.39 -30.01 21.61
CA SER A 539 -5.19 -29.47 20.50
C SER A 539 -4.39 -28.48 19.66
N ALA A 540 -3.55 -27.65 20.30
CA ALA A 540 -2.68 -26.70 19.63
C ALA A 540 -1.61 -27.43 18.81
N GLU A 541 -0.91 -28.42 19.39
CA GLU A 541 0.07 -29.22 18.67
C GLU A 541 -0.55 -29.98 17.48
N LYS A 542 -1.75 -30.56 17.66
CA LYS A 542 -2.45 -31.28 16.59
C LYS A 542 -2.89 -30.34 15.46
N ALA A 543 -3.31 -29.11 15.78
CA ALA A 543 -3.63 -28.08 14.79
C ALA A 543 -2.39 -27.59 14.02
N LEU A 544 -1.25 -27.46 14.71
CA LEU A 544 0.02 -27.04 14.12
C LEU A 544 0.65 -28.10 13.21
N LYS A 545 0.45 -29.39 13.52
CA LYS A 545 0.90 -30.53 12.69
C LYS A 545 0.11 -30.66 11.37
N GLN A 546 -1.06 -30.03 11.23
CA GLN A 546 -1.86 -30.14 10.01
C GLN A 546 -1.23 -29.42 8.80
N ARG A 547 -1.12 -30.16 7.69
CA ARG A 547 -0.61 -29.63 6.42
C ARG A 547 -1.47 -28.50 5.85
N PHE A 548 -2.78 -28.59 6.04
CA PHE A 548 -3.79 -27.61 5.63
C PHE A 548 -4.92 -27.56 6.67
N SER A 549 -5.46 -26.37 6.93
CA SER A 549 -6.48 -26.08 7.93
C SER A 549 -7.49 -25.11 7.36
N LEU A 550 -8.75 -25.56 7.24
CA LEU A 550 -9.88 -24.73 6.85
C LEU A 550 -10.07 -23.54 7.78
N ARG A 551 -9.77 -23.73 9.07
CA ARG A 551 -9.88 -22.67 10.06
C ARG A 551 -8.92 -21.51 9.78
N ARG A 552 -7.66 -21.79 9.43
CA ARG A 552 -6.68 -20.75 9.05
C ARG A 552 -7.13 -20.01 7.79
N LEU A 553 -7.59 -20.76 6.79
CA LEU A 553 -8.13 -20.20 5.54
C LEU A 553 -9.33 -19.27 5.79
N PHE A 554 -10.32 -19.72 6.56
CA PHE A 554 -11.49 -18.89 6.89
C PHE A 554 -11.14 -17.70 7.77
N SER A 555 -10.06 -17.77 8.56
CA SER A 555 -9.58 -16.62 9.34
C SER A 555 -9.10 -15.48 8.44
N TYR A 556 -8.35 -15.79 7.38
CA TYR A 556 -8.01 -14.79 6.36
C TYR A 556 -9.24 -14.31 5.58
N SER A 557 -10.16 -15.21 5.25
CA SER A 557 -11.39 -14.85 4.53
C SER A 557 -12.28 -13.88 5.33
N ILE A 558 -12.50 -14.16 6.62
CA ILE A 558 -13.27 -13.30 7.51
C ILE A 558 -12.57 -11.94 7.67
N ARG A 559 -11.24 -11.95 7.87
CA ARG A 559 -10.46 -10.71 7.98
C ARG A 559 -10.57 -9.86 6.72
N GLU A 560 -10.29 -10.43 5.55
CA GLU A 560 -10.37 -9.72 4.27
C GLU A 560 -11.79 -9.22 3.99
N GLY A 561 -12.82 -10.01 4.33
CA GLY A 561 -14.22 -9.59 4.23
C GLY A 561 -14.56 -8.39 5.13
N MET A 562 -14.02 -8.34 6.35
CA MET A 562 -14.17 -7.18 7.23
C MET A 562 -13.50 -5.93 6.67
N GLU A 563 -12.29 -6.08 6.10
CA GLU A 563 -11.58 -4.98 5.44
C GLU A 563 -12.34 -4.45 4.23
N LEU A 564 -12.83 -5.34 3.36
CA LEU A 564 -13.64 -4.97 2.20
C LEU A 564 -14.91 -4.22 2.59
N ARG A 565 -15.59 -4.64 3.65
CA ARG A 565 -16.80 -3.97 4.15
C ARG A 565 -16.50 -2.59 4.73
N ARG A 566 -15.32 -2.41 5.34
CA ARG A 566 -14.90 -1.14 5.97
C ARG A 566 -14.18 -0.19 5.02
N ASP A 567 -13.89 -0.62 3.79
CA ASP A 567 -13.26 0.16 2.73
C ASP A 567 -14.31 0.57 1.66
N PRO A 568 -15.04 1.68 1.88
CA PRO A 568 -16.14 2.07 1.00
C PRO A 568 -15.65 2.44 -0.41
N VAL A 569 -14.42 2.94 -0.54
CA VAL A 569 -13.83 3.31 -1.83
C VAL A 569 -13.64 2.06 -2.68
N ARG A 570 -13.04 1.02 -2.10
CA ARG A 570 -12.82 -0.25 -2.80
C ARG A 570 -14.14 -0.92 -3.18
N LEU A 571 -15.13 -0.93 -2.29
CA LEU A 571 -16.45 -1.51 -2.56
C LEU A 571 -17.18 -0.73 -3.66
N THR A 572 -17.13 0.60 -3.61
CA THR A 572 -17.75 1.47 -4.63
C THR A 572 -17.09 1.28 -5.99
N LEU A 573 -15.76 1.24 -6.05
CA LEU A 573 -15.03 0.97 -7.29
C LEU A 573 -15.40 -0.39 -7.88
N ALA A 574 -15.56 -1.41 -7.03
CA ALA A 574 -15.93 -2.76 -7.46
C ALA A 574 -17.32 -2.82 -8.09
N LEU A 575 -18.31 -2.21 -7.44
CA LEU A 575 -19.72 -2.28 -7.81
C LEU A 575 -20.10 -1.17 -8.80
N LEU A 576 -19.98 0.09 -8.39
CA LEU A 576 -20.39 1.22 -9.21
C LEU A 576 -19.52 1.35 -10.48
N GLY A 577 -18.22 1.06 -10.36
CA GLY A 577 -17.30 1.11 -11.51
C GLY A 577 -17.69 0.16 -12.65
N THR A 578 -18.13 -1.06 -12.33
CA THR A 578 -18.61 -2.00 -13.36
C THR A 578 -19.96 -1.58 -13.94
N VAL A 579 -20.88 -1.04 -13.14
CA VAL A 579 -22.16 -0.51 -13.64
C VAL A 579 -21.93 0.63 -14.63
N ILE A 580 -21.11 1.61 -14.26
CA ILE A 580 -20.79 2.76 -15.13
C ILE A 580 -20.15 2.27 -16.42
N LEU A 581 -19.16 1.37 -16.33
CA LEU A 581 -18.49 0.87 -17.53
C LEU A 581 -19.42 0.03 -18.41
N MET A 582 -20.38 -0.68 -17.82
CA MET A 582 -21.44 -1.39 -18.54
C MET A 582 -22.32 -0.43 -19.33
N PHE A 583 -22.69 0.72 -18.75
CA PHE A 583 -23.42 1.77 -19.47
C PHE A 583 -22.61 2.39 -20.61
N ILE A 584 -21.35 2.73 -20.33
CA ILE A 584 -20.44 3.31 -21.32
C ILE A 584 -20.25 2.34 -22.49
N MET A 585 -20.00 1.06 -22.24
CA MET A 585 -19.79 0.09 -23.32
C MET A 585 -21.09 -0.33 -24.00
N GLY A 586 -22.18 -0.50 -23.24
CA GLY A 586 -23.47 -0.91 -23.77
C GLY A 586 -24.08 0.12 -24.73
N TYR A 587 -24.09 1.41 -24.35
CA TYR A 587 -24.60 2.47 -25.22
C TYR A 587 -23.54 3.11 -26.12
N GLY A 588 -22.26 3.10 -25.70
CA GLY A 588 -21.19 3.75 -26.45
C GLY A 588 -20.69 2.94 -27.65
N ILE A 589 -20.80 1.62 -27.63
CA ILE A 589 -20.46 0.77 -28.78
C ILE A 589 -21.76 0.47 -29.55
N SER A 590 -22.20 1.39 -30.41
CA SER A 590 -23.33 1.12 -31.33
C SER A 590 -22.84 1.07 -32.77
N MET A 591 -23.11 -0.04 -33.44
CA MET A 591 -22.92 -0.23 -34.88
C MET A 591 -24.25 -0.22 -35.62
N ASP A 592 -25.35 0.12 -34.93
CA ASP A 592 -26.69 0.07 -35.50
C ASP A 592 -26.85 1.12 -36.59
N VAL A 593 -27.43 0.68 -37.70
CA VAL A 593 -27.61 1.47 -38.90
C VAL A 593 -29.04 1.98 -38.93
N GLU A 594 -29.31 2.99 -38.11
CA GLU A 594 -30.58 3.73 -38.12
C GLU A 594 -30.32 5.17 -38.61
N ASN A 595 -31.30 5.77 -39.30
CA ASN A 595 -31.25 7.16 -39.74
C ASN A 595 -30.09 7.51 -40.68
N LEU A 596 -29.79 6.65 -41.66
CA LEU A 596 -28.76 6.90 -42.67
C LEU A 596 -29.11 8.10 -43.53
N ARG A 597 -28.27 9.14 -43.47
CA ARG A 597 -28.43 10.33 -44.31
C ARG A 597 -28.03 9.97 -45.75
N PHE A 598 -28.98 10.03 -46.67
CA PHE A 598 -28.72 9.80 -48.09
C PHE A 598 -29.17 10.98 -48.93
N ALA A 599 -28.56 11.14 -50.10
CA ALA A 599 -29.02 12.09 -51.10
C ALA A 599 -28.89 11.49 -52.50
N ILE A 600 -29.77 11.93 -53.40
CA ILE A 600 -29.85 11.41 -54.77
C ILE A 600 -29.38 12.48 -55.75
N MET A 601 -28.53 12.07 -56.68
CA MET A 601 -28.18 12.76 -57.90
C MET A 601 -29.04 12.21 -59.04
N ASP A 602 -30.20 12.84 -59.29
CA ASP A 602 -31.13 12.39 -60.34
C ASP A 602 -30.88 13.18 -61.64
N ARG A 603 -30.24 12.52 -62.62
CA ARG A 603 -29.99 13.07 -63.96
C ARG A 603 -31.10 12.73 -64.97
N ASP A 604 -32.06 11.90 -64.61
CA ASP A 604 -33.16 11.49 -65.49
C ASP A 604 -34.41 12.36 -65.26
N GLN A 605 -34.70 12.69 -63.99
CA GLN A 605 -35.82 13.54 -63.56
C GLN A 605 -37.18 13.11 -64.13
N THR A 606 -37.40 11.81 -64.29
CA THR A 606 -38.64 11.23 -64.79
C THR A 606 -39.50 10.67 -63.66
N GLY A 607 -40.76 10.33 -63.96
CA GLY A 607 -41.62 9.64 -62.99
C GLY A 607 -41.03 8.31 -62.50
N LEU A 608 -40.21 7.64 -63.32
CA LEU A 608 -39.58 6.38 -62.93
C LEU A 608 -38.40 6.59 -61.98
N SER A 609 -37.55 7.60 -62.24
CA SER A 609 -36.43 7.94 -61.34
C SER A 609 -36.94 8.45 -59.99
N GLN A 610 -38.01 9.24 -60.00
CA GLN A 610 -38.69 9.70 -58.78
C GLN A 610 -39.34 8.54 -58.00
N ALA A 611 -39.95 7.56 -58.68
CA ALA A 611 -40.50 6.38 -58.02
C ALA A 611 -39.41 5.52 -57.35
N TYR A 612 -38.23 5.39 -57.97
CA TYR A 612 -37.07 4.74 -57.35
C TYR A 612 -36.60 5.49 -56.10
N SER A 613 -36.51 6.82 -56.18
CA SER A 613 -36.18 7.69 -55.04
C SER A 613 -37.16 7.51 -53.88
N GLN A 614 -38.46 7.56 -54.16
CA GLN A 614 -39.52 7.45 -53.16
C GLN A 614 -39.57 6.10 -52.46
N ASN A 615 -39.19 5.02 -53.15
CA ASN A 615 -39.07 3.69 -52.56
C ASN A 615 -38.01 3.68 -51.44
N LEU A 616 -36.91 4.41 -51.64
CA LEU A 616 -35.82 4.54 -50.67
C LEU A 616 -36.17 5.49 -49.52
N SER A 617 -36.79 6.64 -49.82
CA SER A 617 -37.16 7.63 -48.80
C SER A 617 -38.32 7.17 -47.90
N GLY A 618 -39.16 6.24 -48.37
CA GLY A 618 -40.21 5.61 -47.57
C GLY A 618 -39.71 4.60 -46.52
N SER A 619 -38.41 4.29 -46.50
CA SER A 619 -37.82 3.34 -45.56
C SER A 619 -37.40 4.00 -44.24
N ARG A 620 -37.70 3.34 -43.10
CA ARG A 620 -37.32 3.81 -41.74
C ARG A 620 -35.81 3.93 -41.51
N TYR A 621 -35.00 3.33 -42.38
CA TYR A 621 -33.55 3.27 -42.24
C TYR A 621 -32.83 4.48 -42.85
N PHE A 622 -33.52 5.26 -43.69
CA PHE A 622 -32.92 6.31 -44.51
C PHE A 622 -33.58 7.67 -44.25
N ILE A 623 -32.77 8.71 -44.11
CA ILE A 623 -33.20 10.11 -44.03
C ILE A 623 -32.74 10.81 -45.29
N GLU A 624 -33.69 11.21 -46.13
CA GLU A 624 -33.40 11.95 -47.35
C GLU A 624 -32.89 13.36 -47.00
N LYS A 625 -31.78 13.75 -47.62
CA LYS A 625 -31.23 15.09 -47.61
C LYS A 625 -31.45 15.76 -48.96
N ALA A 626 -31.22 17.07 -49.02
CA ALA A 626 -31.34 17.83 -50.26
C ALA A 626 -30.64 17.12 -51.45
N PRO A 627 -31.21 17.13 -52.66
CA PRO A 627 -30.63 16.48 -53.83
C PRO A 627 -29.21 16.94 -54.15
N ILE A 628 -28.45 16.08 -54.83
CA ILE A 628 -27.07 16.35 -55.27
C ILE A 628 -27.09 16.94 -56.68
N THR A 629 -26.38 18.05 -56.89
CA THR A 629 -26.31 18.77 -58.17
C THR A 629 -25.20 18.28 -59.09
N ASP A 630 -24.03 17.94 -58.53
CA ASP A 630 -22.82 17.60 -59.27
C ASP A 630 -21.89 16.68 -58.46
N TYR A 631 -20.88 16.09 -59.12
CA TYR A 631 -19.93 15.18 -58.48
C TYR A 631 -19.06 15.85 -57.40
N ASN A 632 -18.73 17.15 -57.54
CA ASN A 632 -17.95 17.85 -56.52
C ASN A 632 -18.77 18.01 -55.24
N GLN A 633 -20.07 18.27 -55.38
CA GLN A 633 -20.99 18.32 -54.25
C GLN A 633 -21.19 16.93 -53.63
N LEU A 634 -21.29 15.87 -54.44
CA LEU A 634 -21.34 14.48 -53.95
C LEU A 634 -20.13 14.17 -53.08
N GLU A 635 -18.92 14.41 -53.59
CA GLU A 635 -17.66 14.11 -52.90
C GLU A 635 -17.51 14.96 -51.64
N ARG A 636 -17.79 16.27 -51.72
CA ARG A 636 -17.73 17.17 -50.57
C ARG A 636 -18.66 16.73 -49.45
N ARG A 637 -19.88 16.30 -49.77
CA ARG A 637 -20.90 15.91 -48.78
C ARG A 637 -20.64 14.55 -48.16
N LEU A 638 -20.07 13.59 -48.91
CA LEU A 638 -19.54 12.35 -48.34
C LEU A 638 -18.35 12.65 -47.42
N ARG A 639 -17.38 13.44 -47.90
CA ARG A 639 -16.17 13.79 -47.13
C ARG A 639 -16.46 14.56 -45.85
N SER A 640 -17.44 15.46 -45.87
CA SER A 640 -17.87 16.20 -44.67
C SER A 640 -18.76 15.38 -43.75
N GLY A 641 -19.13 14.15 -44.12
CA GLY A 641 -20.12 13.34 -43.40
C GLY A 641 -21.52 13.98 -43.35
N ASP A 642 -21.89 14.83 -44.33
CA ASP A 642 -23.26 15.36 -44.44
C ASP A 642 -24.22 14.26 -44.88
N ILE A 643 -23.76 13.41 -45.79
CA ILE A 643 -24.42 12.18 -46.24
C ILE A 643 -23.48 10.98 -46.07
N THR A 644 -24.05 9.81 -45.82
CA THR A 644 -23.34 8.52 -45.70
C THR A 644 -23.51 7.67 -46.96
N VAL A 645 -24.57 7.95 -47.73
CA VAL A 645 -24.89 7.28 -48.99
C VAL A 645 -25.24 8.33 -50.04
N ALA A 646 -24.64 8.22 -51.22
CA ALA A 646 -25.08 8.94 -52.40
C ALA A 646 -25.57 7.94 -53.45
N ILE A 647 -26.63 8.29 -54.17
CA ILE A 647 -27.20 7.46 -55.24
C ILE A 647 -27.24 8.30 -56.51
N GLU A 648 -26.77 7.76 -57.63
CA GLU A 648 -26.75 8.42 -58.92
C GLU A 648 -27.62 7.65 -59.89
N ILE A 649 -28.61 8.35 -60.43
CA ILE A 649 -29.45 7.86 -61.51
C ILE A 649 -28.92 8.48 -62.80
N PRO A 650 -28.52 7.65 -63.80
CA PRO A 650 -27.94 8.15 -65.04
C PRO A 650 -28.98 8.89 -65.90
N PRO A 651 -28.56 9.76 -66.83
CA PRO A 651 -29.49 10.39 -67.77
C PRO A 651 -30.12 9.36 -68.70
N ASN A 652 -31.37 9.60 -69.12
CA ASN A 652 -32.19 8.70 -69.95
C ASN A 652 -32.56 7.36 -69.30
N PHE A 653 -32.42 7.24 -67.97
CA PHE A 653 -32.72 6.03 -67.20
C PHE A 653 -34.10 5.42 -67.55
N ALA A 654 -35.19 6.19 -67.51
CA ALA A 654 -36.52 5.65 -67.83
C ALA A 654 -36.65 5.20 -69.29
N ARG A 655 -36.03 5.93 -70.22
CA ARG A 655 -36.06 5.61 -71.65
C ARG A 655 -35.32 4.31 -71.95
N ASP A 656 -34.15 4.13 -71.33
CA ASP A 656 -33.32 2.95 -71.53
C ASP A 656 -33.93 1.72 -70.85
N VAL A 657 -34.51 1.86 -69.65
CA VAL A 657 -35.29 0.80 -69.00
C VAL A 657 -36.47 0.37 -69.87
N ALA A 658 -37.25 1.32 -70.41
CA ALA A 658 -38.40 1.02 -71.27
C ALA A 658 -38.03 0.30 -72.58
N LYS A 659 -36.80 0.50 -73.08
CA LYS A 659 -36.27 -0.20 -74.25
C LYS A 659 -35.66 -1.57 -73.94
N GLY A 660 -35.64 -1.99 -72.67
CA GLY A 660 -34.96 -3.21 -72.24
C GLY A 660 -33.43 -3.11 -72.27
N HIS A 661 -32.87 -1.90 -72.32
CA HIS A 661 -31.42 -1.71 -72.21
C HIS A 661 -30.94 -1.93 -70.77
N LYS A 662 -29.71 -2.41 -70.60
CA LYS A 662 -29.07 -2.53 -69.30
C LYS A 662 -28.62 -1.16 -68.80
N VAL A 663 -29.28 -0.64 -67.77
CA VAL A 663 -28.89 0.59 -67.06
C VAL A 663 -28.12 0.28 -65.78
N LYS A 664 -27.29 1.22 -65.32
CA LYS A 664 -26.54 1.09 -64.07
C LYS A 664 -26.86 2.28 -63.17
N ILE A 665 -27.34 2.00 -61.95
CA ILE A 665 -27.49 3.00 -60.88
C ILE A 665 -26.20 2.96 -60.06
N GLY A 666 -25.60 4.13 -59.83
CA GLY A 666 -24.43 4.25 -58.98
C GLY A 666 -24.83 4.40 -57.52
N VAL A 667 -24.09 3.75 -56.61
CA VAL A 667 -24.26 3.91 -55.16
C VAL A 667 -22.88 4.09 -54.53
N TRP A 668 -22.65 5.24 -53.92
CA TRP A 668 -21.44 5.56 -53.16
C TRP A 668 -21.78 5.47 -51.68
N ILE A 669 -21.02 4.65 -50.95
CA ILE A 669 -21.20 4.44 -49.51
C ILE A 669 -19.91 4.87 -48.82
N ASP A 670 -20.03 5.61 -47.72
CA ASP A 670 -18.89 5.89 -46.85
C ASP A 670 -18.33 4.60 -46.24
N GLY A 671 -17.15 4.21 -46.72
CA GLY A 671 -16.44 2.99 -46.34
C GLY A 671 -15.50 3.15 -45.14
N ALA A 672 -15.45 4.31 -44.48
CA ALA A 672 -14.54 4.53 -43.35
C ALA A 672 -14.76 3.54 -42.18
N MET A 673 -15.97 2.98 -42.08
CA MET A 673 -16.32 1.88 -41.16
C MET A 673 -16.81 0.66 -41.96
N PRO A 674 -15.96 -0.34 -42.25
CA PRO A 674 -16.29 -1.45 -43.16
C PRO A 674 -17.56 -2.21 -42.79
N ASN A 675 -17.75 -2.58 -41.51
CA ASN A 675 -18.93 -3.33 -41.06
C ASN A 675 -20.23 -2.54 -41.24
N ARG A 676 -20.18 -1.22 -41.03
CA ARG A 676 -21.33 -0.33 -41.24
C ARG A 676 -21.63 -0.21 -42.73
N ALA A 677 -20.60 -0.03 -43.56
CA ALA A 677 -20.72 0.09 -45.00
C ALA A 677 -21.27 -1.21 -45.64
N GLU A 678 -20.85 -2.38 -45.18
CA GLU A 678 -21.36 -3.68 -45.61
C GLU A 678 -22.85 -3.85 -45.28
N THR A 679 -23.25 -3.42 -44.09
CA THR A 679 -24.66 -3.42 -43.67
C THR A 679 -25.50 -2.49 -44.55
N VAL A 680 -25.01 -1.27 -44.79
CA VAL A 680 -25.66 -0.29 -45.70
C VAL A 680 -25.78 -0.87 -47.12
N ARG A 681 -24.72 -1.50 -47.63
CA ARG A 681 -24.71 -2.15 -48.94
C ARG A 681 -25.79 -3.22 -49.04
N GLY A 682 -25.91 -4.07 -48.01
CA GLY A 682 -26.93 -5.10 -47.93
C GLY A 682 -28.35 -4.53 -47.97
N TYR A 683 -28.62 -3.45 -47.22
CA TYR A 683 -29.93 -2.80 -47.23
C TYR A 683 -30.29 -2.19 -48.60
N ILE A 684 -29.35 -1.50 -49.24
CA ILE A 684 -29.57 -0.90 -50.57
C ILE A 684 -29.81 -1.98 -51.62
N GLN A 685 -29.04 -3.07 -51.59
CA GLN A 685 -29.23 -4.21 -52.48
C GLN A 685 -30.61 -4.86 -52.30
N ALA A 686 -31.06 -5.04 -51.05
CA ALA A 686 -32.38 -5.61 -50.75
C ALA A 686 -33.53 -4.70 -51.25
N MET A 687 -33.43 -3.39 -51.04
CA MET A 687 -34.43 -2.43 -51.55
C MET A 687 -34.45 -2.37 -53.07
N HIS A 688 -33.27 -2.37 -53.72
CA HIS A 688 -33.16 -2.39 -55.17
C HIS A 688 -33.80 -3.66 -55.77
N LEU A 689 -33.56 -4.82 -55.16
CA LEU A 689 -34.16 -6.09 -55.58
C LEU A 689 -35.69 -6.06 -55.42
N THR A 690 -36.19 -5.51 -54.31
CA THR A 690 -37.63 -5.33 -54.06
C THR A 690 -38.28 -4.43 -55.13
N TRP A 691 -37.62 -3.33 -55.48
CA TRP A 691 -38.08 -2.43 -56.55
C TRP A 691 -38.09 -3.10 -57.92
N MET A 692 -37.07 -3.91 -58.25
CA MET A 692 -37.05 -4.68 -59.50
C MET A 692 -38.21 -5.68 -59.59
N LEU A 693 -38.55 -6.35 -58.49
CA LEU A 693 -39.68 -7.29 -58.44
C LEU A 693 -41.02 -6.56 -58.63
N ASP A 694 -41.23 -5.43 -57.96
CA ASP A 694 -42.44 -4.61 -58.13
C ASP A 694 -42.57 -4.08 -59.57
N MET A 695 -41.47 -3.66 -60.18
CA MET A 695 -41.45 -3.29 -61.61
C MET A 695 -41.80 -4.46 -62.52
N ALA A 696 -41.26 -5.66 -62.27
CA ALA A 696 -41.54 -6.85 -63.07
C ALA A 696 -43.01 -7.26 -62.99
N MET A 697 -43.64 -7.15 -61.82
CA MET A 697 -45.08 -7.44 -61.64
C MET A 697 -46.00 -6.44 -62.34
N ARG A 698 -45.54 -5.19 -62.56
CA ARG A 698 -46.34 -4.13 -63.20
C ARG A 698 -46.27 -4.15 -64.74
N GLN A 699 -45.45 -4.99 -65.35
CA GLN A 699 -45.38 -5.09 -66.82
C GLN A 699 -46.49 -6.02 -67.38
N PRO A 700 -47.25 -5.61 -68.41
CA PRO A 700 -48.39 -6.39 -68.93
C PRO A 700 -48.04 -7.65 -69.73
N THR A 701 -46.76 -7.95 -69.93
CA THR A 701 -46.30 -9.10 -70.72
C THR A 701 -46.20 -10.36 -69.87
N ASN A 702 -46.77 -11.47 -70.36
CA ASN A 702 -46.70 -12.86 -69.85
C ASN A 702 -45.26 -13.43 -69.77
N MET A 703 -44.32 -12.71 -69.15
CA MET A 703 -42.96 -13.16 -68.85
C MET A 703 -42.75 -13.44 -67.35
N VAL A 704 -43.77 -13.20 -66.52
CA VAL A 704 -43.69 -13.44 -65.07
C VAL A 704 -43.59 -14.93 -64.72
N ASP A 705 -44.00 -15.83 -65.63
CA ASP A 705 -43.88 -17.29 -65.45
C ASP A 705 -42.46 -17.86 -65.64
N GLN A 706 -41.47 -17.05 -66.05
CA GLN A 706 -40.08 -17.54 -66.29
C GLN A 706 -39.01 -17.02 -65.34
N PHE A 707 -39.34 -16.11 -64.41
CA PHE A 707 -38.40 -15.71 -63.36
C PHE A 707 -38.59 -16.57 -62.10
N SER A 708 -37.88 -17.71 -62.11
CA SER A 708 -37.47 -18.59 -61.01
C SER A 708 -38.43 -18.74 -59.80
N PRO A 709 -39.04 -19.93 -59.56
CA PRO A 709 -39.87 -20.24 -58.38
C PRO A 709 -39.08 -20.36 -57.06
N ILE A 710 -37.86 -19.81 -57.00
CA ILE A 710 -36.94 -19.96 -55.88
C ILE A 710 -36.81 -18.59 -55.20
N ASP A 711 -37.50 -18.45 -54.08
CA ASP A 711 -37.34 -17.34 -53.14
C ASP A 711 -36.29 -17.73 -52.08
N ILE A 712 -35.27 -16.89 -51.91
CA ILE A 712 -34.22 -17.07 -50.90
C ILE A 712 -34.37 -15.97 -49.86
N GLU A 713 -35.14 -16.26 -48.82
CA GLU A 713 -35.27 -15.37 -47.68
C GLU A 713 -34.11 -15.54 -46.70
N THR A 714 -33.35 -14.47 -46.47
CA THR A 714 -32.31 -14.45 -45.44
C THR A 714 -32.93 -14.10 -44.09
N ARG A 715 -33.00 -15.06 -43.17
CA ARG A 715 -33.55 -14.86 -41.81
C ARG A 715 -32.49 -15.10 -40.74
N TYR A 716 -32.10 -14.07 -40.01
CA TYR A 716 -31.20 -14.22 -38.86
C TYR A 716 -31.96 -14.86 -37.68
N ARG A 717 -31.50 -16.03 -37.24
CA ARG A 717 -32.22 -16.83 -36.22
C ARG A 717 -32.20 -16.24 -34.81
N TYR A 718 -31.11 -15.58 -34.43
CA TYR A 718 -30.87 -15.17 -33.03
C TYR A 718 -30.87 -13.65 -32.81
N ASN A 719 -30.64 -12.86 -33.86
CA ASN A 719 -30.74 -11.40 -33.86
C ASN A 719 -31.32 -10.92 -35.20
N PRO A 720 -32.65 -11.05 -35.42
CA PRO A 720 -33.32 -10.74 -36.68
C PRO A 720 -33.05 -9.34 -37.21
N ASP A 721 -33.01 -8.35 -36.30
CA ASP A 721 -32.78 -6.94 -36.61
C ASP A 721 -31.30 -6.54 -36.59
N VAL A 722 -30.39 -7.50 -36.33
CA VAL A 722 -28.93 -7.28 -36.22
C VAL A 722 -28.58 -6.11 -35.28
N LYS A 723 -29.33 -5.95 -34.17
CA LYS A 723 -29.10 -4.90 -33.18
C LYS A 723 -27.79 -5.11 -32.42
N SER A 724 -27.12 -4.02 -32.08
CA SER A 724 -25.84 -3.99 -31.40
C SER A 724 -25.97 -4.41 -29.94
N LEU A 725 -27.01 -3.91 -29.25
CA LEU A 725 -27.24 -4.18 -27.82
C LEU A 725 -27.30 -5.68 -27.47
N PRO A 726 -28.13 -6.53 -28.13
CA PRO A 726 -28.18 -7.96 -27.84
C PRO A 726 -26.87 -8.72 -28.10
N ALA A 727 -25.95 -8.18 -28.90
CA ALA A 727 -24.66 -8.80 -29.20
C ALA A 727 -23.54 -8.34 -28.26
N ILE A 728 -23.54 -7.05 -27.90
CA ILE A 728 -22.46 -6.38 -27.15
C ILE A 728 -22.62 -6.56 -25.64
N VAL A 729 -23.83 -6.37 -25.11
CA VAL A 729 -24.10 -6.44 -23.67
C VAL A 729 -23.66 -7.81 -23.08
N PRO A 730 -24.02 -8.97 -23.67
CA PRO A 730 -23.49 -10.27 -23.21
C PRO A 730 -21.97 -10.42 -23.38
N ALA A 731 -21.34 -9.69 -24.30
CA ALA A 731 -19.89 -9.75 -24.53
C ALA A 731 -19.08 -8.88 -23.56
N VAL A 732 -19.66 -7.81 -23.05
CA VAL A 732 -19.04 -6.92 -22.06
C VAL A 732 -19.00 -7.54 -20.67
N ILE A 733 -19.98 -8.38 -20.30
CA ILE A 733 -20.03 -9.03 -18.98
C ILE A 733 -18.72 -9.79 -18.66
N PRO A 734 -18.21 -10.71 -19.52
CA PRO A 734 -16.90 -11.33 -19.32
C PRO A 734 -15.76 -10.32 -19.10
N LEU A 735 -15.72 -9.24 -19.87
CA LEU A 735 -14.64 -8.24 -19.77
C LEU A 735 -14.59 -7.58 -18.39
N LEU A 736 -15.75 -7.15 -17.90
CA LEU A 736 -15.89 -6.50 -16.60
C LEU A 736 -15.59 -7.46 -15.44
N LEU A 737 -16.04 -8.72 -15.56
CA LEU A 737 -15.80 -9.77 -14.56
C LEU A 737 -14.36 -10.29 -14.59
N MET A 738 -13.61 -10.06 -15.66
CA MET A 738 -12.18 -10.31 -15.69
C MET A 738 -11.41 -9.17 -14.99
N MET A 739 -11.66 -7.93 -15.42
CA MET A 739 -10.85 -6.78 -15.05
C MET A 739 -10.94 -6.44 -13.55
N ILE A 740 -12.16 -6.22 -13.05
CA ILE A 740 -12.34 -5.69 -11.69
C ILE A 740 -11.98 -6.72 -10.61
N PRO A 741 -12.49 -7.97 -10.64
CA PRO A 741 -12.13 -8.98 -9.66
C PRO A 741 -10.63 -9.32 -9.67
N ALA A 742 -9.98 -9.40 -10.83
CA ALA A 742 -8.54 -9.64 -10.91
C ALA A 742 -7.75 -8.50 -10.27
N MET A 743 -8.07 -7.25 -10.61
CA MET A 743 -7.41 -6.06 -10.07
C MET A 743 -7.53 -5.97 -8.54
N LEU A 744 -8.73 -6.18 -8.00
CA LEU A 744 -8.97 -6.13 -6.55
C LEU A 744 -8.29 -7.28 -5.80
N SER A 745 -8.29 -8.48 -6.40
CA SER A 745 -7.59 -9.64 -5.87
C SER A 745 -6.07 -9.41 -5.83
N ALA A 746 -5.49 -8.83 -6.90
CA ALA A 746 -4.07 -8.47 -6.91
C ALA A 746 -3.72 -7.46 -5.81
N LEU A 747 -4.57 -6.43 -5.65
CA LEU A 747 -4.41 -5.40 -4.63
C LEU A 747 -4.42 -5.97 -3.20
N SER A 748 -5.18 -7.04 -2.96
CA SER A 748 -5.32 -7.67 -1.63
C SER A 748 -4.00 -8.17 -1.05
N VAL A 749 -3.09 -8.67 -1.90
CA VAL A 749 -1.78 -9.20 -1.48
C VAL A 749 -0.73 -8.09 -1.51
N VAL A 750 -0.74 -7.25 -2.54
CA VAL A 750 0.25 -6.18 -2.69
C VAL A 750 0.12 -5.13 -1.60
N ARG A 751 -1.10 -4.82 -1.16
CA ARG A 751 -1.33 -3.94 -0.01
C ARG A 751 -0.64 -4.45 1.25
N GLU A 752 -0.63 -5.76 1.49
CA GLU A 752 0.08 -6.32 2.66
C GLU A 752 1.59 -6.29 2.52
N LYS A 753 2.10 -6.41 1.29
CA LYS A 753 3.53 -6.25 1.01
C LYS A 753 3.98 -4.82 1.28
N GLU A 754 3.21 -3.83 0.83
CA GLU A 754 3.52 -2.42 1.06
C GLU A 754 3.35 -1.99 2.53
N LEU A 755 2.31 -2.47 3.22
CA LEU A 755 2.07 -2.14 4.63
C LEU A 755 2.97 -2.93 5.60
N GLY A 756 3.65 -3.97 5.13
CA GLY A 756 4.51 -4.84 5.93
C GLY A 756 3.78 -5.98 6.66
N SER A 757 2.45 -6.00 6.67
CA SER A 757 1.66 -7.05 7.33
C SER A 757 1.82 -8.43 6.69
N ILE A 758 2.43 -8.51 5.48
CA ILE A 758 2.79 -9.78 4.83
C ILE A 758 3.72 -10.63 5.70
N ILE A 759 4.47 -10.02 6.62
CA ILE A 759 5.38 -10.73 7.51
C ILE A 759 4.66 -11.73 8.40
N ASN A 760 3.37 -11.48 8.71
CA ASN A 760 2.52 -12.42 9.42
C ASN A 760 2.40 -13.75 8.66
N LEU A 761 2.44 -13.77 7.32
CA LEU A 761 2.45 -15.01 6.54
C LEU A 761 3.73 -15.83 6.77
N TYR A 762 4.86 -15.18 7.01
CA TYR A 762 6.17 -15.83 7.13
C TYR A 762 6.35 -16.46 8.51
N VAL A 763 5.92 -15.77 9.56
CA VAL A 763 6.14 -16.20 10.96
C VAL A 763 4.98 -16.95 11.60
N THR A 764 3.79 -16.96 10.99
CA THR A 764 2.64 -17.76 11.50
C THR A 764 2.62 -19.17 10.90
N PRO A 765 1.89 -20.13 11.50
CA PRO A 765 1.74 -21.49 10.96
C PRO A 765 1.03 -21.60 9.60
N VAL A 766 0.67 -20.48 8.98
CA VAL A 766 -0.14 -20.41 7.76
C VAL A 766 0.68 -20.89 6.56
N THR A 767 0.00 -21.56 5.63
CA THR A 767 0.57 -21.97 4.34
C THR A 767 0.20 -20.98 3.23
N LYS A 768 1.03 -20.93 2.18
CA LYS A 768 0.79 -20.11 0.99
C LYS A 768 -0.61 -20.37 0.40
N ALA A 769 -1.05 -21.63 0.36
CA ALA A 769 -2.36 -22.00 -0.18
C ALA A 769 -3.52 -21.51 0.69
N GLU A 770 -3.44 -21.65 2.02
CA GLU A 770 -4.47 -21.14 2.94
C GLU A 770 -4.60 -19.63 2.88
N PHE A 771 -3.47 -18.92 2.79
CA PHE A 771 -3.41 -17.47 2.65
C PHE A 771 -4.08 -17.00 1.35
N LEU A 772 -3.67 -17.55 0.21
CA LEU A 772 -4.17 -17.16 -1.10
C LEU A 772 -5.66 -17.50 -1.26
N LEU A 773 -6.07 -18.72 -0.94
CA LEU A 773 -7.49 -19.13 -1.02
C LEU A 773 -8.37 -18.35 -0.03
N GLY A 774 -7.86 -18.12 1.18
CA GLY A 774 -8.56 -17.33 2.19
C GLY A 774 -8.85 -15.91 1.71
N LYS A 775 -7.85 -15.28 1.09
CA LYS A 775 -8.01 -13.96 0.45
C LYS A 775 -8.93 -13.99 -0.76
N GLN A 776 -8.93 -15.07 -1.54
CA GLN A 776 -9.70 -15.16 -2.78
C GLN A 776 -11.22 -15.20 -2.55
N ILE A 777 -11.69 -15.89 -1.52
CA ILE A 777 -13.13 -16.16 -1.28
C ILE A 777 -13.98 -14.87 -1.23
N PRO A 778 -13.63 -13.83 -0.44
CA PRO A 778 -14.43 -12.60 -0.41
C PRO A 778 -14.54 -11.91 -1.77
N TYR A 779 -13.50 -11.96 -2.60
CA TYR A 779 -13.54 -11.40 -3.95
C TYR A 779 -14.35 -12.24 -4.93
N ILE A 780 -14.38 -13.57 -4.77
CA ILE A 780 -15.29 -14.43 -5.53
C ILE A 780 -16.74 -14.09 -5.20
N LEU A 781 -17.07 -13.93 -3.91
CA LEU A 781 -18.42 -13.55 -3.47
C LEU A 781 -18.82 -12.16 -4.01
N LEU A 782 -17.92 -11.18 -3.92
CA LEU A 782 -18.13 -9.85 -4.47
C LEU A 782 -18.30 -9.88 -6.00
N GLY A 783 -17.48 -10.68 -6.69
CA GLY A 783 -17.57 -10.89 -8.14
C GLY A 783 -18.87 -11.55 -8.56
N MET A 784 -19.38 -12.53 -7.80
CA MET A 784 -20.66 -13.18 -8.06
C MET A 784 -21.82 -12.21 -7.86
N PHE A 785 -21.79 -11.41 -6.79
CA PHE A 785 -22.78 -10.34 -6.59
C PHE A 785 -22.78 -9.36 -7.77
N ASN A 786 -21.59 -8.95 -8.21
CA ASN A 786 -21.43 -8.09 -9.39
C ASN A 786 -21.97 -8.74 -10.67
N PHE A 787 -21.70 -10.02 -10.90
CA PHE A 787 -22.25 -10.78 -12.02
C PHE A 787 -23.79 -10.76 -12.05
N PHE A 788 -24.45 -11.00 -10.91
CA PHE A 788 -25.91 -10.93 -10.84
C PHE A 788 -26.43 -9.51 -11.12
N MET A 789 -25.74 -8.48 -10.62
CA MET A 789 -26.07 -7.09 -10.90
C MET A 789 -25.95 -6.76 -12.40
N LEU A 790 -24.88 -7.19 -13.07
CA LEU A 790 -24.68 -7.00 -14.51
C LEU A 790 -25.72 -7.76 -15.34
N CYS A 791 -26.11 -8.98 -14.92
CA CYS A 791 -27.19 -9.72 -15.56
C CYS A 791 -28.54 -9.02 -15.40
N ALA A 792 -28.83 -8.48 -14.20
CA ALA A 792 -30.05 -7.73 -13.96
C ALA A 792 -30.10 -6.46 -14.83
N LEU A 793 -28.99 -5.72 -14.94
CA LEU A 793 -28.89 -4.56 -15.83
C LEU A 793 -29.10 -4.95 -17.30
N SER A 794 -28.49 -6.04 -17.75
CA SER A 794 -28.64 -6.57 -19.11
C SER A 794 -30.12 -6.82 -19.48
N VAL A 795 -30.87 -7.46 -18.58
CA VAL A 795 -32.28 -7.82 -18.83
C VAL A 795 -33.22 -6.65 -18.62
N PHE A 796 -33.13 -5.95 -17.48
CA PHE A 796 -34.12 -4.95 -17.07
C PHE A 796 -33.86 -3.55 -17.64
N VAL A 797 -32.59 -3.17 -17.86
CA VAL A 797 -32.22 -1.83 -18.34
C VAL A 797 -31.95 -1.84 -19.84
N PHE A 798 -31.11 -2.75 -20.32
CA PHE A 798 -30.79 -2.85 -21.75
C PHE A 798 -31.83 -3.63 -22.56
N GLY A 799 -32.80 -4.30 -21.90
CA GLY A 799 -33.86 -5.04 -22.59
C GLY A 799 -33.38 -6.28 -23.34
N VAL A 800 -32.21 -6.83 -23.00
CA VAL A 800 -31.66 -7.99 -23.69
C VAL A 800 -32.36 -9.25 -23.18
N SER A 801 -33.02 -9.96 -24.10
CA SER A 801 -33.72 -11.20 -23.75
C SER A 801 -32.74 -12.30 -23.33
N PHE A 802 -32.98 -12.92 -22.17
CA PHE A 802 -32.26 -14.09 -21.70
C PHE A 802 -33.07 -15.36 -21.98
N LYS A 803 -32.53 -16.30 -22.77
CA LYS A 803 -33.27 -17.48 -23.27
C LYS A 803 -32.80 -18.82 -22.69
N GLY A 804 -31.60 -18.87 -22.11
CA GLY A 804 -30.98 -20.11 -21.64
C GLY A 804 -31.18 -20.37 -20.15
N SER A 805 -30.32 -21.22 -19.59
CA SER A 805 -30.35 -21.54 -18.16
C SER A 805 -29.51 -20.58 -17.33
N MET A 806 -30.14 -19.92 -16.35
CA MET A 806 -29.44 -19.05 -15.40
C MET A 806 -28.44 -19.83 -14.53
N LEU A 807 -28.73 -21.10 -14.25
CA LEU A 807 -27.83 -21.99 -13.52
C LEU A 807 -26.55 -22.25 -14.33
N THR A 808 -26.68 -22.52 -15.64
CA THR A 808 -25.52 -22.71 -16.52
C THR A 808 -24.65 -21.46 -16.58
N LEU A 809 -25.25 -20.29 -16.75
CA LEU A 809 -24.50 -19.03 -16.76
C LEU A 809 -23.83 -18.77 -15.41
N SER A 810 -24.52 -19.01 -14.30
CA SER A 810 -23.99 -18.80 -12.94
C SER A 810 -22.83 -19.75 -12.61
N LEU A 811 -22.90 -21.02 -13.04
CA LEU A 811 -21.80 -21.97 -12.88
C LEU A 811 -20.59 -21.54 -13.70
N GLY A 812 -20.80 -21.11 -14.96
CA GLY A 812 -19.74 -20.56 -15.79
C GLY A 812 -19.10 -19.32 -15.18
N ALA A 813 -19.92 -18.42 -14.64
CA ALA A 813 -19.47 -17.19 -13.98
C ALA A 813 -18.65 -17.50 -12.71
N LEU A 814 -19.07 -18.47 -11.90
CA LEU A 814 -18.34 -18.87 -10.69
C LEU A 814 -16.93 -19.38 -11.04
N LEU A 815 -16.82 -20.26 -12.03
CA LEU A 815 -15.51 -20.75 -12.49
C LEU A 815 -14.66 -19.61 -13.06
N TYR A 816 -15.28 -18.76 -13.88
CA TYR A 816 -14.60 -17.64 -14.52
C TYR A 816 -14.07 -16.60 -13.52
N ILE A 817 -14.90 -16.19 -12.54
CA ILE A 817 -14.50 -15.26 -11.47
C ILE A 817 -13.43 -15.88 -10.58
N THR A 818 -13.49 -17.19 -10.33
CA THR A 818 -12.42 -17.91 -9.62
C THR A 818 -11.11 -17.81 -10.38
N ILE A 819 -11.12 -17.94 -11.71
CA ILE A 819 -9.92 -17.75 -12.53
C ILE A 819 -9.45 -16.28 -12.52
N ALA A 820 -10.37 -15.32 -12.70
CA ALA A 820 -10.05 -13.90 -12.72
C ALA A 820 -9.36 -13.46 -11.42
N THR A 821 -9.95 -13.79 -10.27
CA THR A 821 -9.36 -13.53 -8.96
C THR A 821 -8.03 -14.27 -8.77
N GLY A 822 -7.91 -15.51 -9.25
CA GLY A 822 -6.68 -16.28 -9.23
C GLY A 822 -5.56 -15.66 -10.06
N MET A 823 -5.86 -15.12 -11.25
CA MET A 823 -4.88 -14.41 -12.06
C MET A 823 -4.41 -13.12 -11.38
N GLY A 824 -5.32 -12.41 -10.70
CA GLY A 824 -4.95 -11.29 -9.83
C GLY A 824 -3.94 -11.70 -8.75
N LEU A 825 -4.17 -12.82 -8.07
CA LEU A 825 -3.23 -13.36 -7.09
C LEU A 825 -1.88 -13.74 -7.72
N LEU A 826 -1.88 -14.37 -8.89
CA LEU A 826 -0.65 -14.72 -9.61
C LEU A 826 0.18 -13.48 -9.94
N ILE A 827 -0.47 -12.44 -10.48
CA ILE A 827 0.20 -11.18 -10.84
C ILE A 827 0.75 -10.49 -9.57
N SER A 828 0.00 -10.54 -8.46
CA SER A 828 0.44 -9.98 -7.18
C SER A 828 1.79 -10.54 -6.69
N CYS A 829 2.16 -11.76 -7.07
CA CYS A 829 3.44 -12.37 -6.70
C CYS A 829 4.63 -11.57 -7.23
N PHE A 830 4.50 -10.96 -8.41
CA PHE A 830 5.57 -10.23 -9.10
C PHE A 830 5.56 -8.72 -8.86
N MET A 831 4.46 -8.18 -8.32
CA MET A 831 4.29 -6.75 -8.09
C MET A 831 4.75 -6.36 -6.67
N LYS A 832 5.47 -5.24 -6.58
CA LYS A 832 5.89 -4.63 -5.31
C LYS A 832 5.00 -3.44 -4.90
N SER A 833 4.40 -2.73 -5.86
CA SER A 833 3.55 -1.57 -5.58
C SER A 833 2.09 -1.74 -6.03
N GLN A 834 1.16 -1.13 -5.30
CA GLN A 834 -0.28 -1.15 -5.58
C GLN A 834 -0.59 -0.55 -6.94
N ILE A 835 0.10 0.54 -7.32
CA ILE A 835 -0.05 1.18 -8.62
C ILE A 835 0.37 0.22 -9.74
N ALA A 836 1.53 -0.42 -9.61
CA ALA A 836 1.99 -1.41 -10.58
C ALA A 836 1.05 -2.62 -10.66
N ALA A 837 0.48 -3.04 -9.53
CA ALA A 837 -0.49 -4.13 -9.49
C ALA A 837 -1.79 -3.80 -10.23
N ILE A 838 -2.33 -2.59 -10.05
CA ILE A 838 -3.54 -2.12 -10.71
C ILE A 838 -3.34 -2.05 -12.22
N PHE A 839 -2.30 -1.33 -12.68
CA PHE A 839 -2.03 -1.17 -14.11
C PHE A 839 -1.59 -2.50 -14.75
N GLY A 840 -0.66 -3.21 -14.13
CA GLY A 840 -0.16 -4.49 -14.63
C GLY A 840 -1.27 -5.53 -14.77
N THR A 841 -2.13 -5.66 -13.76
CA THR A 841 -3.28 -6.57 -13.84
C THR A 841 -4.27 -6.15 -14.92
N SER A 842 -4.56 -4.86 -15.03
CA SER A 842 -5.48 -4.36 -16.07
C SER A 842 -4.95 -4.64 -17.47
N ILE A 843 -3.68 -4.35 -17.76
CA ILE A 843 -3.07 -4.57 -19.08
C ILE A 843 -3.02 -6.06 -19.42
N ILE A 844 -2.50 -6.89 -18.51
CA ILE A 844 -2.31 -8.34 -18.73
C ILE A 844 -3.66 -9.03 -18.91
N THR A 845 -4.71 -8.58 -18.23
CA THR A 845 -6.01 -9.23 -18.31
C THR A 845 -6.93 -8.67 -19.40
N LEU A 846 -6.93 -7.35 -19.62
CA LEU A 846 -7.85 -6.67 -20.52
C LEU A 846 -7.47 -6.86 -21.99
N ILE A 847 -6.19 -6.68 -22.34
CA ILE A 847 -5.75 -6.74 -23.74
C ILE A 847 -6.08 -8.10 -24.37
N PRO A 848 -5.72 -9.24 -23.73
CA PRO A 848 -6.10 -10.54 -24.30
C PRO A 848 -7.61 -10.78 -24.27
N ALA A 849 -8.32 -10.26 -23.26
CA ALA A 849 -9.77 -10.37 -23.19
C ALA A 849 -10.47 -9.61 -24.32
N THR A 850 -9.99 -8.44 -24.75
CA THR A 850 -10.63 -7.67 -25.82
C THR A 850 -10.19 -8.14 -27.21
N GLN A 851 -8.89 -8.41 -27.39
CA GLN A 851 -8.31 -8.63 -28.72
C GLN A 851 -8.38 -10.09 -29.19
N PHE A 852 -8.26 -11.06 -28.28
CA PHE A 852 -8.07 -12.47 -28.66
C PHE A 852 -9.22 -13.39 -28.26
N SER A 853 -10.25 -12.89 -27.56
CA SER A 853 -11.29 -13.74 -26.97
C SER A 853 -12.46 -14.12 -27.89
N GLY A 854 -12.53 -13.60 -29.12
CA GLY A 854 -13.72 -13.75 -29.95
C GLY A 854 -14.72 -12.59 -29.86
N MET A 855 -14.36 -11.50 -29.16
CA MET A 855 -15.24 -10.34 -28.98
C MET A 855 -15.37 -9.52 -30.26
N ILE A 856 -14.22 -9.07 -30.80
CA ILE A 856 -14.12 -8.29 -32.05
C ILE A 856 -14.06 -9.25 -33.23
N ASP A 857 -12.99 -10.05 -33.30
CA ASP A 857 -12.80 -11.07 -34.33
C ASP A 857 -13.00 -12.46 -33.76
N PRO A 858 -13.71 -13.37 -34.45
CA PRO A 858 -13.85 -14.76 -34.02
C PRO A 858 -12.49 -15.43 -33.79
N VAL A 859 -12.36 -16.24 -32.73
CA VAL A 859 -11.10 -16.96 -32.44
C VAL A 859 -10.65 -17.84 -33.61
N SER A 860 -11.60 -18.36 -34.39
CA SER A 860 -11.33 -19.18 -35.57
C SER A 860 -10.63 -18.43 -36.71
N SER A 861 -10.79 -17.10 -36.81
CA SER A 861 -10.16 -16.29 -37.86
C SER A 861 -8.79 -15.72 -37.45
N LEU A 862 -8.41 -15.86 -36.17
CA LEU A 862 -7.08 -15.45 -35.71
C LEU A 862 -6.00 -16.39 -36.24
N GLU A 863 -4.81 -15.85 -36.49
CA GLU A 863 -3.63 -16.59 -36.91
C GLU A 863 -2.48 -16.46 -35.89
N GLY A 864 -1.49 -17.35 -35.97
CA GLY A 864 -0.27 -17.31 -35.15
C GLY A 864 -0.54 -17.32 -33.64
N ILE A 865 0.16 -16.45 -32.91
CA ILE A 865 0.12 -16.34 -31.43
C ILE A 865 -1.28 -15.94 -30.94
N GLY A 866 -1.98 -15.06 -31.69
CA GLY A 866 -3.33 -14.59 -31.30
C GLY A 866 -4.33 -15.74 -31.21
N LYS A 867 -4.28 -16.70 -32.13
CA LYS A 867 -5.13 -17.90 -32.10
C LYS A 867 -4.85 -18.79 -30.89
N TRP A 868 -3.57 -18.98 -30.57
CA TRP A 868 -3.14 -19.75 -29.40
C TRP A 868 -3.63 -19.13 -28.10
N ILE A 869 -3.48 -17.81 -27.95
CA ILE A 869 -4.02 -17.08 -26.81
C ILE A 869 -5.55 -17.24 -26.76
N GLY A 870 -6.25 -17.05 -27.89
CA GLY A 870 -7.69 -17.18 -27.95
C GLY A 870 -8.22 -18.56 -27.54
N HIS A 871 -7.51 -19.66 -27.80
CA HIS A 871 -7.94 -21.00 -27.38
C HIS A 871 -7.70 -21.28 -25.88
N ILE A 872 -6.65 -20.72 -25.29
CA ILE A 872 -6.30 -20.95 -23.89
C ILE A 872 -7.03 -19.99 -22.96
N TYR A 873 -7.21 -18.74 -23.41
CA TYR A 873 -7.60 -17.66 -22.53
C TYR A 873 -9.04 -17.85 -22.00
N PRO A 874 -9.29 -17.72 -20.67
CA PRO A 874 -10.58 -18.05 -20.06
C PRO A 874 -11.76 -17.25 -20.62
N THR A 875 -11.50 -16.00 -21.04
CA THR A 875 -12.55 -15.10 -21.56
C THR A 875 -13.20 -15.68 -22.81
N SER A 876 -12.47 -16.37 -23.67
CA SER A 876 -13.02 -16.95 -24.90
C SER A 876 -14.11 -17.99 -24.61
N HIS A 877 -13.86 -18.83 -23.60
CA HIS A 877 -14.77 -19.88 -23.18
C HIS A 877 -16.00 -19.30 -22.48
N PHE A 878 -15.79 -18.35 -21.55
CA PHE A 878 -16.91 -17.71 -20.86
C PHE A 878 -17.74 -16.79 -21.76
N LEU A 879 -17.13 -16.16 -22.76
CA LEU A 879 -17.82 -15.40 -23.80
C LEU A 879 -18.75 -16.30 -24.62
N THR A 880 -18.31 -17.53 -24.93
CA THR A 880 -19.13 -18.54 -25.62
C THR A 880 -20.33 -18.95 -24.76
N ILE A 881 -20.13 -19.16 -23.46
CA ILE A 881 -21.22 -19.47 -22.51
C ILE A 881 -22.21 -18.30 -22.40
N THR A 882 -21.70 -17.07 -22.27
CA THR A 882 -22.54 -15.88 -22.08
C THR A 882 -23.36 -15.59 -23.34
N ARG A 883 -22.76 -15.53 -24.53
CA ARG A 883 -23.50 -15.39 -25.80
C ARG A 883 -24.45 -16.56 -26.06
N GLY A 884 -24.04 -17.79 -25.74
CA GLY A 884 -24.84 -19.00 -25.92
C GLY A 884 -26.12 -19.01 -25.06
N THR A 885 -26.02 -18.60 -23.81
CA THR A 885 -27.16 -18.56 -22.87
C THR A 885 -28.09 -17.37 -23.15
N PHE A 886 -27.56 -16.18 -23.44
CA PHE A 886 -28.38 -15.01 -23.79
C PHE A 886 -29.07 -15.17 -25.14
N SER A 887 -28.33 -15.46 -26.21
CA SER A 887 -28.86 -15.39 -27.58
C SER A 887 -29.42 -16.72 -28.10
N LYS A 888 -28.78 -17.86 -27.76
CA LYS A 888 -29.09 -19.18 -28.35
C LYS A 888 -29.94 -20.09 -27.45
N GLY A 889 -30.07 -19.79 -26.15
CA GLY A 889 -30.83 -20.61 -25.22
C GLY A 889 -30.13 -21.91 -24.79
N LEU A 890 -28.80 -21.94 -24.85
CA LEU A 890 -28.02 -23.15 -24.53
C LEU A 890 -28.04 -23.47 -23.03
N ASN A 891 -27.96 -24.76 -22.72
CA ASN A 891 -27.88 -25.32 -21.37
C ASN A 891 -26.49 -25.93 -21.10
N LEU A 892 -26.30 -26.47 -19.89
CA LEU A 892 -25.02 -27.02 -19.44
C LEU A 892 -24.50 -28.13 -20.37
N PHE A 893 -25.39 -29.01 -20.83
CA PHE A 893 -25.06 -30.15 -21.68
C PHE A 893 -24.68 -29.76 -23.12
N ASP A 894 -25.02 -28.55 -23.54
CA ASP A 894 -24.73 -28.05 -24.88
C ASP A 894 -23.33 -27.39 -24.96
N LEU A 895 -22.71 -27.09 -23.81
CA LEU A 895 -21.48 -26.31 -23.70
C LEU A 895 -20.30 -27.04 -23.01
N PRO A 896 -20.14 -28.37 -23.07
CA PRO A 896 -19.12 -29.08 -22.30
C PRO A 896 -17.70 -28.59 -22.63
N TRP A 897 -17.45 -28.28 -23.91
CA TRP A 897 -16.16 -27.82 -24.41
C TRP A 897 -15.77 -26.41 -23.95
N SER A 898 -16.72 -25.62 -23.44
CA SER A 898 -16.42 -24.32 -22.81
C SER A 898 -16.17 -24.44 -21.31
N PHE A 899 -16.70 -25.47 -20.63
CA PHE A 899 -16.50 -25.67 -19.19
C PHE A 899 -15.18 -26.36 -18.84
N ILE A 900 -14.75 -27.34 -19.64
CA ILE A 900 -13.53 -28.12 -19.37
C ILE A 900 -12.27 -27.21 -19.27
N PRO A 901 -12.02 -26.27 -20.19
CA PRO A 901 -10.85 -25.40 -20.10
C PRO A 901 -10.87 -24.51 -18.85
N LEU A 902 -12.05 -24.02 -18.44
CA LEU A 902 -12.20 -23.25 -17.21
C LEU A 902 -11.86 -24.08 -15.96
N LEU A 903 -12.35 -25.33 -15.89
CA LEU A 903 -12.05 -26.24 -14.79
C LEU A 903 -10.55 -26.56 -14.69
N ILE A 904 -9.88 -26.74 -15.82
CA ILE A 904 -8.43 -27.02 -15.87
C ILE A 904 -7.61 -25.78 -15.48
N THR A 905 -8.07 -24.58 -15.83
CA THR A 905 -7.31 -23.34 -15.59
C THR A 905 -7.22 -22.98 -14.10
N ILE A 906 -8.26 -23.27 -13.32
CA ILE A 906 -8.31 -22.98 -11.88
C ILE A 906 -7.11 -23.57 -11.11
N PRO A 907 -6.86 -24.90 -11.11
CA PRO A 907 -5.75 -25.48 -10.38
C PRO A 907 -4.39 -25.03 -10.93
N ILE A 908 -4.29 -24.73 -12.22
CA ILE A 908 -3.04 -24.21 -12.82
C ILE A 908 -2.72 -22.82 -12.26
N VAL A 909 -3.67 -21.88 -12.34
CA VAL A 909 -3.44 -20.49 -11.89
C VAL A 909 -3.20 -20.42 -10.39
N ILE A 910 -3.99 -21.15 -9.59
CA ILE A 910 -3.81 -21.21 -8.13
C ILE A 910 -2.49 -21.91 -7.78
N GLY A 911 -2.16 -23.02 -8.45
CA GLY A 911 -0.90 -23.75 -8.24
C GLY A 911 0.33 -22.90 -8.56
N LEU A 912 0.31 -22.16 -9.68
CA LEU A 912 1.37 -21.20 -10.03
C LEU A 912 1.45 -20.07 -9.01
N SER A 913 0.31 -19.55 -8.54
CA SER A 913 0.29 -18.50 -7.50
C SER A 913 0.95 -18.99 -6.20
N VAL A 914 0.64 -20.22 -5.77
CA VAL A 914 1.26 -20.86 -4.60
C VAL A 914 2.76 -21.12 -4.80
N PHE A 915 3.17 -21.49 -6.02
CA PHE A 915 4.56 -21.74 -6.37
C PHE A 915 5.39 -20.45 -6.31
N PHE A 916 4.94 -19.39 -6.97
CA PHE A 916 5.66 -18.12 -7.07
C PHE A 916 5.58 -17.24 -5.83
N LEU A 917 4.54 -17.37 -4.99
CA LEU A 917 4.48 -16.66 -3.73
C LEU A 917 5.63 -17.16 -2.83
N LYS A 918 6.52 -16.28 -2.36
CA LYS A 918 7.57 -16.68 -1.41
C LYS A 918 7.00 -16.80 0.01
N LYS A 919 7.51 -17.75 0.81
CA LYS A 919 7.16 -17.91 2.24
C LYS A 919 8.20 -17.26 3.17
N GLN A 920 9.30 -16.80 2.59
CA GLN A 920 10.36 -16.07 3.27
C GLN A 920 10.73 -14.88 2.40
N GLU A 921 11.20 -13.81 3.04
CA GLU A 921 11.84 -12.73 2.34
C GLU A 921 13.21 -13.18 1.80
N ALA A 922 13.59 -12.71 0.62
CA ALA A 922 14.82 -13.07 -0.06
C ALA A 922 15.99 -12.15 0.32
#